data_AF-A0A316Z990-F1
#
_entry.id   AF-A0A316Z990-F1
#
_cell.length_a   1.000
_cell.length_b   1.000
_cell.length_c   1.000
_cell.angle_alpha   90.00
_cell.angle_beta   90.00
_cell.angle_gamma   90.00
#
_symmetry.space_group_name_H-M   'P 1'
#
loop_
_entity.id
_entity.type
_entity.pdbx_description
1 polymer ?
#
loop_
_entity_poly.entity_id
_entity_poly.type
_entity_poly.pdbx_seq_one_letter_code
_entity_poly.pdbx_strand_id
1 'polypeptide(L)'
;MSRPQPEYVRLGRAGVKKTVPLGSGAMKADIRRVGLLKDHSALHRAPPWAATTATAFRTLLLVRVVSAMYSGIADCDETFNYWEPLHLLAHAPWPLGTAQSPFQTWEYSPQYAIRSWAYVAQYLPVASWLPALANMEKRYAFFAIRIALAATSSLCEAFFVRAVAQVINPRVSRYFLALLVASAGMYEASTALLPSTFSMYTSALALSYAFYPSRSAALFPSNAATAPTPKYRTGLATGFFALGALLGWPFALALALPFVFEELFLASGQLVSAARLTEFRSARLMNWLRCVAAAGAIALPIVAIDSLAYGRTVIGTLNIFIYNVLSSRRGAGPELYGVEPWHFYLQNLMLNFGPAFVLAMLSLPAVALTLRFDRKRLALLPLAEEELKKKKGEEQLVGSTYTTLLLVRLAPLYLWLGILTLQPHKEERFVYPAYPLICFNAAVTIYLFRGLVERAFVKRTKSPYQASRTMLFSNLTSGACILTGLLSISRVLQTAPAQRAPIALLQHLGTCELPRVVAAHFPGTLSPSVQERINNNEHPVMTLEEMENLPRNWHRRGHKGHEREVPVVDLAPLTQLRNDLDGQEGIRLCFGKEWHRFPTHFLVPDGARVDFIRSEFRGILPKHFAVPPVGDPMPRLDGVLGWAWPWKASTRALQDGFNDLNREEEDRYVDIATCDYLVDSDHPHRYADGSKPAPLEPRYAAASDEWERLLCRPLLDLPASRADAAASKLAKLRATIERAFWLPQRFRAGTNRYAELCLLRTTRSDSLTIKQVQPTVA
;
A
#
# COMPACT_ATOMS: atom_id res chain seq x y z
N MET A 1 -24.91 34.00 39.05
CA MET A 1 -26.13 33.17 38.89
C MET A 1 -25.92 32.33 37.63
N SER A 2 -25.35 31.12 37.73
CA SER A 2 -25.91 29.81 38.15
C SER A 2 -26.06 28.92 36.91
N ARG A 3 -25.05 28.08 36.66
CA ARG A 3 -25.09 26.97 35.70
C ARG A 3 -26.00 25.85 36.23
N PRO A 4 -26.73 25.12 35.37
CA PRO A 4 -27.65 24.07 35.80
C PRO A 4 -26.90 22.83 36.28
N GLN A 5 -27.42 22.18 37.33
CA GLN A 5 -26.88 20.93 37.87
C GLN A 5 -27.39 19.71 37.08
N PRO A 6 -26.58 18.65 36.94
CA PRO A 6 -27.07 17.34 36.49
C PRO A 6 -27.68 16.56 37.66
N GLU A 7 -28.85 15.97 37.44
CA GLU A 7 -29.56 15.09 38.39
C GLU A 7 -28.77 13.81 38.68
N TYR A 8 -28.76 13.41 39.96
CA TYR A 8 -28.18 12.15 40.45
C TYR A 8 -29.30 11.20 40.90
N VAL A 9 -29.40 10.03 40.28
CA VAL A 9 -30.26 8.93 40.75
C VAL A 9 -29.62 8.26 41.96
N ARG A 10 -30.27 8.31 43.13
CA ARG A 10 -29.90 7.59 44.35
C ARG A 10 -30.51 6.19 44.35
N LEU A 11 -29.67 5.16 44.53
CA LEU A 11 -30.09 3.86 45.07
C LEU A 11 -29.22 3.55 46.28
N GLY A 12 -29.86 3.40 47.44
CA GLY A 12 -29.21 3.31 48.74
C GLY A 12 -28.89 1.88 49.20
N ARG A 13 -27.77 1.72 49.90
CA ARG A 13 -27.68 1.31 51.32
C ARG A 13 -26.20 1.31 51.77
N ALA A 14 -26.05 1.49 53.09
CA ALA A 14 -24.87 1.93 53.83
C ALA A 14 -23.56 1.13 53.63
N GLY A 15 -22.43 1.86 53.64
CA GLY A 15 -21.11 1.31 54.02
C GLY A 15 -19.91 1.80 53.21
N VAL A 16 -19.21 2.83 53.72
CA VAL A 16 -17.85 3.30 53.36
C VAL A 16 -17.70 4.05 52.01
N LYS A 17 -17.58 5.38 52.14
CA LYS A 17 -17.34 6.36 51.07
C LYS A 17 -15.87 6.32 50.61
N LYS A 18 -15.62 5.91 49.37
CA LYS A 18 -14.54 6.45 48.53
C LYS A 18 -15.09 6.77 47.15
N THR A 19 -15.49 8.02 46.97
CA THR A 19 -15.73 8.63 45.67
C THR A 19 -14.39 8.80 44.95
N VAL A 20 -14.16 8.03 43.90
CA VAL A 20 -13.00 8.19 43.01
C VAL A 20 -13.47 8.96 41.77
N PRO A 21 -12.80 10.05 41.36
CA PRO A 21 -13.14 10.77 40.13
C PRO A 21 -12.90 9.87 38.91
N LEU A 22 -13.70 10.03 37.85
CA LEU A 22 -13.49 9.40 36.55
C LEU A 22 -12.20 9.93 35.90
N GLY A 23 -11.07 9.42 36.36
CA GLY A 23 -9.75 9.59 35.76
C GLY A 23 -9.09 8.22 35.62
N SER A 24 -8.42 8.01 34.49
CA SER A 24 -7.50 6.95 33.99
C SER A 24 -7.12 5.69 34.82
N GLY A 25 -7.38 5.61 36.12
CA GLY A 25 -7.09 4.49 37.02
C GLY A 25 -8.15 3.38 37.03
N ALA A 26 -9.45 3.69 36.97
CA ALA A 26 -10.50 2.65 37.00
C ALA A 26 -10.46 1.73 35.76
N MET A 27 -10.12 2.29 34.59
CA MET A 27 -9.97 1.53 33.34
C MET A 27 -8.73 0.60 33.32
N LYS A 28 -7.76 0.79 34.24
CA LYS A 28 -6.55 -0.04 34.34
C LYS A 28 -6.74 -1.35 35.10
N ALA A 29 -7.77 -1.46 35.95
CA ALA A 29 -8.05 -2.66 36.71
C ALA A 29 -8.79 -3.74 35.87
N ASP A 30 -9.63 -3.33 34.92
CA ASP A 30 -10.50 -4.24 34.15
C ASP A 30 -9.79 -4.98 33.00
N ILE A 31 -8.80 -4.38 32.35
CA ILE A 31 -8.13 -5.01 31.19
C ILE A 31 -7.48 -6.36 31.56
N ARG A 32 -7.07 -6.54 32.83
CA ARG A 32 -6.43 -7.76 33.33
C ARG A 32 -7.34 -9.00 33.27
N ARG A 33 -8.66 -8.82 33.41
CA ARG A 33 -9.63 -9.92 33.53
C ARG A 33 -10.39 -10.22 32.25
N VAL A 34 -10.11 -9.48 31.17
CA VAL A 34 -11.08 -9.36 30.08
C VAL A 34 -10.54 -9.77 28.69
N GLY A 35 -9.22 -9.78 28.48
CA GLY A 35 -8.62 -10.26 27.23
C GLY A 35 -8.80 -11.77 26.99
N LEU A 36 -8.87 -12.21 25.72
CA LEU A 36 -9.08 -13.62 25.36
C LEU A 36 -7.95 -14.54 25.83
N LEU A 37 -6.71 -14.03 25.89
CA LEU A 37 -5.54 -14.77 26.35
C LEU A 37 -5.14 -14.35 27.76
N LYS A 38 -5.15 -15.32 28.70
CA LYS A 38 -4.82 -15.07 30.12
C LYS A 38 -3.37 -15.41 30.43
N ASP A 39 -2.79 -14.72 31.41
CA ASP A 39 -1.46 -15.05 31.96
C ASP A 39 -1.56 -15.26 33.46
N HIS A 40 -1.89 -16.49 33.86
CA HIS A 40 -2.22 -16.81 35.25
C HIS A 40 -1.04 -16.68 36.22
N SER A 41 0.18 -16.95 35.75
CA SER A 41 1.42 -16.82 36.54
C SER A 41 1.79 -15.38 36.87
N ALA A 42 1.19 -14.39 36.19
CA ALA A 42 1.52 -12.98 36.31
C ALA A 42 0.32 -12.08 36.70
N LEU A 43 -0.80 -12.67 37.14
CA LEU A 43 -2.01 -11.91 37.53
C LEU A 43 -1.75 -10.83 38.59
N HIS A 44 -0.81 -11.09 39.50
CA HIS A 44 -0.43 -10.18 40.58
C HIS A 44 0.54 -9.07 40.15
N ARG A 45 1.12 -9.14 38.93
CA ARG A 45 2.09 -8.16 38.42
C ARG A 45 1.39 -6.96 37.79
N ALA A 46 2.12 -5.85 37.67
CA ALA A 46 1.67 -4.71 36.86
C ALA A 46 1.43 -5.17 35.41
N PRO A 47 0.38 -4.67 34.74
CA PRO A 47 0.11 -5.04 33.37
C PRO A 47 1.31 -4.67 32.48
N PRO A 48 1.61 -5.48 31.46
CA PRO A 48 2.59 -5.06 30.48
C PRO A 48 2.10 -3.75 29.84
N TRP A 49 2.94 -2.71 29.83
CA TRP A 49 2.85 -1.57 28.90
C TRP A 49 2.27 -2.01 27.54
N ALA A 50 1.28 -1.32 27.03
CA ALA A 50 0.82 -1.48 25.67
C ALA A 50 0.81 -0.10 25.03
N ALA A 51 1.16 -0.04 23.75
CA ALA A 51 1.14 1.21 23.03
C ALA A 51 -0.29 1.81 23.06
N THR A 52 -0.37 3.09 23.40
CA THR A 52 -1.60 3.85 23.14
C THR A 52 -1.76 4.03 21.63
N THR A 53 -2.97 4.36 21.16
CA THR A 53 -3.19 4.66 19.74
C THR A 53 -2.23 5.74 19.24
N ALA A 54 -2.00 6.80 20.03
CA ALA A 54 -1.07 7.87 19.68
C ALA A 54 0.39 7.38 19.60
N THR A 55 0.83 6.53 20.53
CA THR A 55 2.18 5.97 20.52
C THR A 55 2.38 5.03 19.33
N ALA A 56 1.41 4.15 19.06
CA ALA A 56 1.45 3.25 17.91
C ALA A 56 1.47 4.05 16.60
N PHE A 57 0.61 5.06 16.45
CA PHE A 57 0.55 5.94 15.29
C PHE A 57 1.90 6.63 15.03
N ARG A 58 2.48 7.31 16.03
CA ARG A 58 3.76 8.02 15.85
C ARG A 58 4.91 7.07 15.49
N THR A 59 4.92 5.87 16.07
CA THR A 59 5.96 4.86 15.80
C THR A 59 5.85 4.33 14.38
N LEU A 60 4.63 4.01 13.93
CA LEU A 60 4.38 3.51 12.58
C LEU A 60 4.61 4.62 11.54
N LEU A 61 4.11 5.83 11.79
CA LEU A 61 4.23 6.98 10.89
C LEU A 61 5.68 7.24 10.50
N LEU A 62 6.61 7.18 11.45
CA LEU A 62 8.03 7.38 11.16
C LEU A 62 8.54 6.41 10.10
N VAL A 63 8.23 5.12 10.23
CA VAL A 63 8.66 4.10 9.26
C VAL A 63 7.88 4.19 7.94
N ARG A 64 6.57 4.50 7.99
CA ARG A 64 5.73 4.66 6.79
C ARG A 64 6.14 5.88 5.96
N VAL A 65 6.55 6.97 6.59
CA VAL A 65 7.08 8.15 5.86
C VAL A 65 8.44 7.83 5.23
N VAL A 66 9.29 7.05 5.90
CA VAL A 66 10.53 6.54 5.27
C VAL A 66 10.19 5.64 4.07
N SER A 67 9.09 4.88 4.10
CA SER A 67 8.61 4.20 2.89
C SER A 67 8.19 5.20 1.82
N ALA A 68 7.33 6.17 2.15
CA ALA A 68 6.82 7.16 1.19
C ALA A 68 7.94 7.87 0.42
N MET A 69 9.08 8.11 1.06
CA MET A 69 10.22 8.79 0.44
C MET A 69 11.16 7.87 -0.36
N TYR A 70 11.25 6.58 -0.03
CA TYR A 70 12.34 5.72 -0.51
C TYR A 70 11.92 4.37 -1.11
N SER A 71 10.68 3.92 -0.92
CA SER A 71 10.14 2.77 -1.62
C SER A 71 9.84 3.12 -3.08
N GLY A 72 10.02 2.15 -3.96
CA GLY A 72 9.76 2.32 -5.39
C GLY A 72 8.29 2.08 -5.74
N ILE A 73 7.98 2.16 -7.02
CA ILE A 73 6.72 1.69 -7.58
C ILE A 73 7.06 0.46 -8.43
N ALA A 74 6.62 -0.70 -7.94
CA ALA A 74 6.97 -2.00 -8.50
C ALA A 74 5.88 -2.57 -9.43
N ASP A 75 4.71 -1.94 -9.45
CA ASP A 75 3.52 -2.42 -10.14
C ASP A 75 3.13 -1.47 -11.28
N CYS A 76 2.99 -2.02 -12.49
CA CYS A 76 2.60 -1.25 -13.67
C CYS A 76 1.16 -0.73 -13.56
N ASP A 77 0.27 -1.41 -12.85
CA ASP A 77 -1.08 -0.88 -12.60
C ASP A 77 -1.05 0.32 -11.68
N GLU A 78 -0.14 0.35 -10.68
CA GLU A 78 0.02 1.54 -9.85
C GLU A 78 0.30 2.76 -10.74
N THR A 79 1.19 2.58 -11.73
CA THR A 79 1.54 3.60 -12.72
C THR A 79 0.35 3.96 -13.60
N PHE A 80 -0.13 3.02 -14.41
CA PHE A 80 -1.01 3.31 -15.54
C PHE A 80 -2.49 3.40 -15.16
N ASN A 81 -2.91 2.72 -14.09
CA ASN A 81 -4.29 2.73 -13.64
C ASN A 81 -4.55 3.73 -12.51
N TYR A 82 -3.52 4.26 -11.84
CA TYR A 82 -3.76 5.15 -10.70
C TYR A 82 -2.98 6.45 -10.77
N TRP A 83 -1.65 6.42 -11.01
CA TRP A 83 -0.89 7.66 -11.19
C TRP A 83 -1.29 8.40 -12.46
N GLU A 84 -1.37 7.74 -13.62
CA GLU A 84 -1.70 8.42 -14.88
C GLU A 84 -3.13 9.01 -14.90
N PRO A 85 -4.19 8.29 -14.47
CA PRO A 85 -5.52 8.89 -14.33
C PRO A 85 -5.58 9.98 -13.26
N LEU A 86 -4.81 9.89 -12.17
CA LEU A 86 -4.74 10.97 -11.18
C LEU A 86 -4.05 12.21 -11.77
N HIS A 87 -3.09 12.04 -12.69
CA HIS A 87 -2.42 13.15 -13.36
C HIS A 87 -3.43 13.92 -14.22
N LEU A 88 -4.29 13.19 -14.94
CA LEU A 88 -5.41 13.76 -15.68
C LEU A 88 -6.30 14.62 -14.77
N LEU A 89 -6.69 14.10 -13.60
CA LEU A 89 -7.57 14.84 -12.69
C LEU A 89 -6.88 16.03 -12.03
N ALA A 90 -5.61 15.89 -11.62
CA ALA A 90 -4.92 16.89 -10.81
C ALA A 90 -4.31 18.05 -11.60
N HIS A 91 -3.92 17.82 -12.85
CA HIS A 91 -3.12 18.74 -13.65
C HIS A 91 -3.76 19.15 -14.99
N ALA A 92 -5.01 18.77 -15.26
CA ALA A 92 -5.79 19.33 -16.38
C ALA A 92 -6.36 20.72 -16.02
N PRO A 93 -6.54 21.66 -16.99
CA PRO A 93 -6.73 21.42 -18.41
C PRO A 93 -5.63 22.08 -19.25
N TRP A 94 -4.60 21.31 -19.64
CA TRP A 94 -3.82 21.72 -20.81
C TRP A 94 -4.78 21.81 -22.01
N PRO A 95 -4.51 22.68 -23.00
CA PRO A 95 -5.14 22.55 -24.30
C PRO A 95 -5.03 21.07 -24.71
N LEU A 96 -6.20 20.45 -24.81
CA LEU A 96 -6.32 19.04 -25.01
C LEU A 96 -5.64 18.69 -26.34
N GLY A 97 -4.60 17.83 -26.31
CA GLY A 97 -3.79 17.44 -27.48
C GLY A 97 -2.29 17.78 -27.38
N THR A 98 -1.88 18.41 -26.29
CA THR A 98 -0.49 18.82 -26.01
C THR A 98 0.38 17.68 -25.46
N ALA A 99 1.69 17.92 -25.37
CA ALA A 99 2.75 17.02 -24.90
C ALA A 99 2.51 16.30 -23.54
N GLN A 100 1.47 16.65 -22.78
CA GLN A 100 1.24 16.14 -21.41
C GLN A 100 -0.01 15.27 -21.26
N SER A 101 -0.59 14.78 -22.36
CA SER A 101 -1.71 13.84 -22.23
C SER A 101 -1.24 12.60 -21.44
N PRO A 102 -1.83 12.27 -20.29
CA PRO A 102 -1.44 11.08 -19.55
C PRO A 102 -1.94 9.82 -20.23
N PHE A 103 -1.46 8.68 -19.77
CA PHE A 103 -1.85 7.37 -20.29
C PHE A 103 -3.23 6.91 -19.77
N GLN A 104 -4.00 6.30 -20.67
CA GLN A 104 -5.27 5.61 -20.45
C GLN A 104 -5.09 4.12 -20.76
N THR A 105 -5.53 3.28 -19.83
CA THR A 105 -5.69 1.84 -20.06
C THR A 105 -7.09 1.53 -20.62
N TRP A 106 -7.24 0.37 -21.26
CA TRP A 106 -8.54 -0.12 -21.72
C TRP A 106 -9.57 -0.21 -20.57
N GLU A 107 -9.09 -0.38 -19.34
CA GLU A 107 -9.91 -0.55 -18.15
C GLU A 107 -10.68 0.72 -17.76
N TYR A 108 -10.14 1.89 -18.14
CA TYR A 108 -10.75 3.22 -18.02
C TYR A 108 -11.48 3.66 -19.30
N SER A 109 -11.51 2.85 -20.35
CA SER A 109 -12.34 3.15 -21.53
C SER A 109 -13.82 3.04 -21.15
N PRO A 110 -14.69 3.98 -21.57
CA PRO A 110 -16.14 3.90 -21.32
C PRO A 110 -16.80 2.62 -21.79
N GLN A 111 -16.23 1.94 -22.79
CA GLN A 111 -16.69 0.64 -23.29
C GLN A 111 -16.63 -0.43 -22.20
N TYR A 112 -15.51 -0.53 -21.47
CA TYR A 112 -15.27 -1.57 -20.47
C TYR A 112 -15.63 -1.11 -19.06
N ALA A 113 -15.18 0.08 -18.67
CA ALA A 113 -15.48 0.74 -17.40
C ALA A 113 -15.34 -0.19 -16.18
N ILE A 114 -14.20 -0.87 -16.06
CA ILE A 114 -13.95 -1.83 -14.96
C ILE A 114 -13.19 -1.20 -13.79
N ARG A 115 -12.66 0.03 -13.95
CA ARG A 115 -12.04 0.80 -12.87
C ARG A 115 -12.95 1.93 -12.39
N SER A 116 -12.85 2.25 -11.09
CA SER A 116 -13.61 3.34 -10.48
C SER A 116 -12.83 4.66 -10.57
N TRP A 117 -13.46 5.69 -11.12
CA TRP A 117 -12.96 7.06 -11.05
C TRP A 117 -13.12 7.64 -9.65
N ALA A 118 -14.12 7.19 -8.88
CA ALA A 118 -14.30 7.59 -7.49
C ALA A 118 -13.08 7.23 -6.63
N TYR A 119 -12.42 6.10 -6.92
CA TYR A 119 -11.18 5.71 -6.23
C TYR A 119 -10.05 6.71 -6.46
N VAL A 120 -9.89 7.21 -7.68
CA VAL A 120 -8.82 8.16 -8.03
C VAL A 120 -9.16 9.56 -7.52
N ALA A 121 -10.42 9.98 -7.69
CA ALA A 121 -10.91 11.32 -7.35
C ALA A 121 -10.75 11.65 -5.86
N GLN A 122 -10.78 10.66 -4.95
CA GLN A 122 -10.60 10.90 -3.52
C GLN A 122 -9.22 11.51 -3.17
N TYR A 123 -8.22 11.37 -4.05
CA TYR A 123 -6.87 11.87 -3.84
C TYR A 123 -6.65 13.30 -4.38
N LEU A 124 -7.63 13.88 -5.10
CA LEU A 124 -7.57 15.25 -5.62
C LEU A 124 -7.21 16.33 -4.59
N PRO A 125 -7.72 16.31 -3.35
CA PRO A 125 -7.36 17.32 -2.35
C PRO A 125 -5.85 17.37 -2.09
N VAL A 126 -5.18 16.21 -2.09
CA VAL A 126 -3.74 16.10 -1.84
C VAL A 126 -2.93 16.26 -3.13
N ALA A 127 -3.46 15.80 -4.25
CA ALA A 127 -2.79 15.84 -5.55
C ALA A 127 -2.79 17.23 -6.22
N SER A 128 -3.83 18.04 -5.99
CA SER A 128 -4.04 19.30 -6.70
C SER A 128 -4.32 20.48 -5.77
N TRP A 129 -5.31 20.37 -4.87
CA TRP A 129 -5.78 21.55 -4.12
C TRP A 129 -4.74 22.07 -3.12
N LEU A 130 -4.10 21.18 -2.35
CA LEU A 130 -3.05 21.57 -1.40
C LEU A 130 -1.76 22.06 -2.12
N PRO A 131 -1.24 21.38 -3.16
CA PRO A 131 -0.11 21.89 -3.93
C PRO A 131 -0.39 23.24 -4.61
N ALA A 132 -1.58 23.43 -5.18
CA ALA A 132 -1.97 24.69 -5.83
C ALA A 132 -2.01 25.86 -4.83
N LEU A 133 -2.54 25.64 -3.62
CA LEU A 133 -2.52 26.64 -2.55
C LEU A 133 -1.11 27.03 -2.10
N ALA A 134 -0.13 26.14 -2.29
CA ALA A 134 1.25 26.33 -1.87
C ALA A 134 2.21 26.62 -3.04
N ASN A 135 1.69 26.81 -4.27
CA ASN A 135 2.46 26.97 -5.50
C ASN A 135 3.57 25.90 -5.68
N MET A 136 3.26 24.64 -5.38
CA MET A 136 4.20 23.53 -5.42
C MET A 136 4.18 22.81 -6.78
N GLU A 137 5.37 22.43 -7.26
CA GLU A 137 5.52 21.60 -8.47
C GLU A 137 4.89 20.20 -8.31
N LYS A 138 4.59 19.56 -9.45
CA LYS A 138 3.99 18.21 -9.55
C LYS A 138 4.72 17.14 -8.73
N ARG A 139 6.04 17.23 -8.67
CA ARG A 139 6.89 16.31 -7.91
C ARG A 139 6.59 16.33 -6.41
N TYR A 140 6.30 17.49 -5.83
CA TYR A 140 5.93 17.57 -4.41
C TYR A 140 4.55 16.94 -4.16
N ALA A 141 3.62 17.07 -5.11
CA ALA A 141 2.31 16.41 -5.04
C ALA A 141 2.46 14.88 -4.98
N PHE A 142 3.37 14.29 -5.77
CA PHE A 142 3.69 12.86 -5.73
C PHE A 142 4.08 12.39 -4.30
N PHE A 143 5.04 13.07 -3.67
CA PHE A 143 5.45 12.71 -2.30
C PHE A 143 4.36 13.02 -1.25
N ALA A 144 3.59 14.11 -1.44
CA ALA A 144 2.48 14.45 -0.56
C ALA A 144 1.41 13.34 -0.51
N ILE A 145 1.06 12.76 -1.67
CA ILE A 145 0.13 11.62 -1.76
C ILE A 145 0.70 10.41 -1.01
N ARG A 146 1.98 10.07 -1.23
CA ARG A 146 2.61 8.93 -0.54
C ARG A 146 2.68 9.13 0.97
N ILE A 147 2.93 10.36 1.44
CA ILE A 147 2.91 10.71 2.87
C ILE A 147 1.48 10.64 3.43
N ALA A 148 0.46 11.05 2.67
CA ALA A 148 -0.93 10.91 3.07
C ALA A 148 -1.35 9.42 3.18
N LEU A 149 -0.90 8.57 2.26
CA LEU A 149 -1.07 7.12 2.33
C LEU A 149 -0.36 6.54 3.57
N ALA A 150 0.89 6.93 3.83
CA ALA A 150 1.65 6.54 5.01
C ALA A 150 0.94 6.91 6.32
N ALA A 151 0.38 8.12 6.41
CA ALA A 151 -0.37 8.58 7.56
C ALA A 151 -1.68 7.80 7.74
N THR A 152 -2.41 7.56 6.65
CA THR A 152 -3.65 6.78 6.66
C THR A 152 -3.38 5.34 7.10
N SER A 153 -2.37 4.68 6.53
CA SER A 153 -1.94 3.33 6.94
C SER A 153 -1.63 3.28 8.43
N SER A 154 -0.78 4.21 8.90
CA SER A 154 -0.34 4.27 10.30
C SER A 154 -1.49 4.46 11.26
N LEU A 155 -2.51 5.25 10.89
CA LEU A 155 -3.70 5.47 11.70
C LEU A 155 -4.55 4.20 11.80
N CYS A 156 -4.82 3.55 10.66
CA CYS A 156 -5.58 2.31 10.58
C CYS A 156 -4.92 1.19 11.41
N GLU A 157 -3.61 1.01 11.22
CA GLU A 157 -2.79 0.05 11.96
C GLU A 157 -2.78 0.37 13.47
N ALA A 158 -2.67 1.64 13.86
CA ALA A 158 -2.66 2.04 15.27
C ALA A 158 -3.98 1.70 15.99
N PHE A 159 -5.13 1.91 15.34
CA PHE A 159 -6.42 1.46 15.87
C PHE A 159 -6.48 -0.06 16.02
N PHE A 160 -5.94 -0.79 15.05
CA PHE A 160 -5.91 -2.25 15.12
C PHE A 160 -4.99 -2.77 16.23
N VAL A 161 -3.80 -2.20 16.39
CA VAL A 161 -2.87 -2.48 17.50
C VAL A 161 -3.55 -2.23 18.86
N ARG A 162 -4.34 -1.15 18.97
CA ARG A 162 -5.09 -0.84 20.18
C ARG A 162 -6.19 -1.87 20.47
N ALA A 163 -6.94 -2.29 19.45
CA ALA A 163 -7.95 -3.33 19.57
C ALA A 163 -7.33 -4.66 20.05
N VAL A 164 -6.18 -5.07 19.49
CA VAL A 164 -5.44 -6.25 19.92
C VAL A 164 -5.02 -6.15 21.39
N ALA A 165 -4.59 -4.97 21.86
CA ALA A 165 -4.21 -4.76 23.26
C ALA A 165 -5.38 -4.94 24.22
N GLN A 166 -6.57 -4.49 23.83
CA GLN A 166 -7.78 -4.51 24.68
C GLN A 166 -8.50 -5.85 24.66
N VAL A 167 -8.55 -6.50 23.49
CA VAL A 167 -9.36 -7.72 23.29
C VAL A 167 -8.53 -8.98 23.44
N ILE A 168 -7.30 -9.01 22.91
CA ILE A 168 -6.50 -10.24 22.88
C ILE A 168 -5.59 -10.30 24.09
N ASN A 169 -4.53 -9.48 24.11
CA ASN A 169 -3.59 -9.36 25.22
C ASN A 169 -2.63 -8.17 24.99
N PRO A 170 -2.27 -7.39 26.02
CA PRO A 170 -1.27 -6.33 25.92
C PRO A 170 0.10 -6.77 25.38
N ARG A 171 0.58 -7.99 25.68
CA ARG A 171 1.86 -8.50 25.15
C ARG A 171 1.77 -8.85 23.67
N VAL A 172 0.67 -9.47 23.24
CA VAL A 172 0.44 -9.76 21.81
C VAL A 172 0.46 -8.47 21.01
N SER A 173 -0.17 -7.40 21.52
CA SER A 173 -0.13 -6.08 20.89
C SER A 173 1.28 -5.52 20.73
N ARG A 174 2.19 -5.73 21.70
CA ARG A 174 3.60 -5.32 21.54
C ARG A 174 4.32 -6.08 20.42
N TYR A 175 4.17 -7.40 20.40
CA TYR A 175 4.79 -8.22 19.37
C TYR A 175 4.22 -7.86 18.00
N PHE A 176 2.91 -7.65 17.93
CA PHE A 176 2.22 -7.21 16.72
C PHE A 176 2.74 -5.86 16.22
N LEU A 177 2.86 -4.86 17.09
CA LEU A 177 3.42 -3.55 16.73
C LEU A 177 4.88 -3.69 16.25
N ALA A 178 5.71 -4.47 16.94
CA ALA A 178 7.10 -4.70 16.54
C ALA A 178 7.19 -5.33 15.14
N LEU A 179 6.32 -6.30 14.83
CA LEU A 179 6.28 -6.95 13.52
C LEU A 179 5.75 -6.02 12.42
N LEU A 180 4.73 -5.19 12.70
CA LEU A 180 4.23 -4.20 11.74
C LEU A 180 5.30 -3.15 11.38
N VAL A 181 6.03 -2.66 12.37
CA VAL A 181 7.10 -1.67 12.21
C VAL A 181 8.24 -2.24 11.37
N ALA A 182 8.62 -3.50 11.59
CA ALA A 182 9.82 -4.06 11.00
C ALA A 182 9.61 -4.78 9.67
N SER A 183 8.38 -5.15 9.30
CA SER A 183 8.08 -5.95 8.10
C SER A 183 8.38 -5.23 6.78
N ALA A 184 9.10 -5.92 5.88
CA ALA A 184 9.39 -5.44 4.53
C ALA A 184 8.11 -5.37 3.67
N GLY A 185 7.24 -6.39 3.74
CA GLY A 185 5.97 -6.37 3.01
C GLY A 185 5.07 -5.20 3.42
N MET A 186 4.99 -4.91 4.72
CA MET A 186 4.26 -3.72 5.17
C MET A 186 4.92 -2.42 4.73
N TYR A 187 6.27 -2.35 4.70
CA TYR A 187 7.00 -1.17 4.24
C TYR A 187 6.56 -0.79 2.82
N GLU A 188 6.60 -1.72 1.87
CA GLU A 188 6.19 -1.49 0.48
C GLU A 188 4.68 -1.23 0.35
N ALA A 189 3.83 -2.10 0.92
CA ALA A 189 2.38 -2.03 0.71
C ALA A 189 1.73 -0.75 1.28
N SER A 190 2.30 -0.17 2.34
CA SER A 190 1.74 0.96 3.08
C SER A 190 1.74 2.32 2.38
N THR A 191 2.38 2.43 1.21
CA THR A 191 2.47 3.70 0.46
C THR A 191 2.20 3.53 -1.02
N ALA A 192 1.76 2.33 -1.44
CA ALA A 192 1.35 2.08 -2.82
C ALA A 192 -0.03 2.67 -3.09
N LEU A 193 -0.18 3.37 -4.22
CA LEU A 193 -1.45 3.92 -4.69
C LEU A 193 -2.27 2.83 -5.40
N LEU A 194 -2.69 1.82 -4.62
CA LEU A 194 -3.40 0.65 -5.11
C LEU A 194 -4.70 0.40 -4.34
N PRO A 195 -5.77 -0.10 -4.99
CA PRO A 195 -7.00 -0.46 -4.30
C PRO A 195 -6.79 -1.56 -3.26
N SER A 196 -5.85 -2.49 -3.50
CA SER A 196 -5.49 -3.53 -2.52
C SER A 196 -4.88 -2.95 -1.25
N THR A 197 -4.07 -1.90 -1.36
CA THR A 197 -3.55 -1.12 -0.23
C THR A 197 -4.67 -0.38 0.51
N PHE A 198 -5.61 0.23 -0.23
CA PHE A 198 -6.78 0.84 0.39
C PHE A 198 -7.67 -0.20 1.11
N SER A 199 -7.86 -1.37 0.52
CA SER A 199 -8.53 -2.52 1.15
C SER A 199 -7.78 -3.02 2.38
N MET A 200 -6.44 -2.93 2.42
CA MET A 200 -5.64 -3.22 3.62
C MET A 200 -5.94 -2.24 4.74
N TYR A 201 -6.02 -0.93 4.46
CA TYR A 201 -6.35 0.09 5.46
C TYR A 201 -7.73 -0.12 6.06
N THR A 202 -8.72 -0.24 5.18
CA THR A 202 -10.13 -0.43 5.56
C THR A 202 -10.35 -1.77 6.24
N SER A 203 -9.67 -2.85 5.82
CA SER A 203 -9.72 -4.15 6.51
C SER A 203 -9.08 -4.06 7.90
N ALA A 204 -7.94 -3.38 8.07
CA ALA A 204 -7.34 -3.17 9.39
C ALA A 204 -8.27 -2.39 10.34
N LEU A 205 -8.93 -1.33 9.84
CA LEU A 205 -9.95 -0.60 10.60
C LEU A 205 -11.16 -1.48 10.91
N ALA A 206 -11.70 -2.20 9.93
CA ALA A 206 -12.83 -3.11 10.12
C ALA A 206 -12.52 -4.17 11.18
N LEU A 207 -11.35 -4.78 11.11
CA LEU A 207 -10.85 -5.77 12.08
C LEU A 207 -10.64 -5.17 13.46
N SER A 208 -10.24 -3.89 13.56
CA SER A 208 -10.15 -3.20 14.85
C SER A 208 -11.48 -3.18 15.60
N TYR A 209 -12.62 -3.11 14.89
CA TYR A 209 -13.95 -3.22 15.48
C TYR A 209 -14.41 -4.67 15.58
N ALA A 210 -14.21 -5.48 14.53
CA ALA A 210 -14.65 -6.87 14.47
C ALA A 210 -14.02 -7.74 15.57
N PHE A 211 -12.81 -7.41 16.03
CA PHE A 211 -12.14 -8.15 17.08
C PHE A 211 -12.89 -8.11 18.41
N TYR A 212 -13.54 -6.99 18.75
CA TYR A 212 -14.37 -6.93 19.96
C TYR A 212 -15.49 -7.97 19.89
N PRO A 213 -15.79 -8.69 20.97
CA PRO A 213 -16.92 -9.60 21.04
C PRO A 213 -18.22 -8.86 20.74
N SER A 214 -19.13 -9.52 20.06
CA SER A 214 -20.36 -8.88 19.63
C SER A 214 -21.44 -8.89 20.71
N ARG A 215 -22.23 -7.82 20.75
CA ARG A 215 -23.31 -7.58 21.73
C ARG A 215 -24.57 -6.96 21.09
N SER A 216 -24.81 -7.27 19.83
CA SER A 216 -25.84 -6.60 19.03
C SER A 216 -27.27 -7.06 19.34
N ALA A 217 -27.47 -8.20 20.01
CA ALA A 217 -28.79 -8.61 20.47
C ALA A 217 -29.10 -7.99 21.84
N ALA A 218 -29.48 -6.71 21.88
CA ALA A 218 -29.60 -5.93 23.12
C ALA A 218 -30.47 -6.55 24.24
N LEU A 219 -31.41 -7.44 23.89
CA LEU A 219 -32.28 -8.17 24.82
C LEU A 219 -31.57 -9.26 25.64
N PHE A 220 -30.33 -9.61 25.29
CA PHE A 220 -29.59 -10.71 25.92
C PHE A 220 -28.46 -10.21 26.83
N PRO A 221 -28.25 -10.86 27.99
CA PRO A 221 -27.25 -10.43 28.97
C PRO A 221 -25.83 -10.48 28.39
N SER A 222 -25.05 -9.44 28.69
CA SER A 222 -23.64 -9.36 28.29
C SER A 222 -22.75 -10.22 29.19
N ASN A 223 -21.76 -10.89 28.59
CA ASN A 223 -20.75 -11.64 29.31
C ASN A 223 -19.68 -10.68 29.86
N ALA A 224 -19.71 -10.41 31.17
CA ALA A 224 -18.75 -9.55 31.86
C ALA A 224 -17.29 -10.03 31.75
N ALA A 225 -17.07 -11.30 31.41
CA ALA A 225 -15.74 -11.86 31.22
C ALA A 225 -15.10 -11.51 29.86
N THR A 226 -15.80 -10.73 29.02
CA THR A 226 -15.38 -10.34 27.66
C THR A 226 -15.19 -8.84 27.51
N ALA A 227 -14.33 -8.43 26.56
CA ALA A 227 -14.00 -7.03 26.30
C ALA A 227 -15.25 -6.16 26.10
N PRO A 228 -15.33 -4.97 26.73
CA PRO A 228 -16.41 -4.06 26.48
C PRO A 228 -16.46 -3.71 24.99
N THR A 229 -17.64 -3.84 24.40
CA THR A 229 -17.84 -3.65 22.97
C THR A 229 -18.12 -2.18 22.66
N PRO A 230 -17.47 -1.59 21.66
CA PRO A 230 -17.82 -0.25 21.17
C PRO A 230 -19.28 -0.19 20.72
N LYS A 231 -19.97 0.93 20.99
CA LYS A 231 -21.42 1.11 20.73
C LYS A 231 -21.82 0.76 19.29
N TYR A 232 -21.01 1.16 18.31
CA TYR A 232 -21.31 0.98 16.88
C TYR A 232 -20.45 -0.12 16.23
N ARG A 233 -19.99 -1.12 16.99
CA ARG A 233 -19.08 -2.17 16.51
C ARG A 233 -19.52 -2.81 15.19
N THR A 234 -20.72 -3.39 15.14
CA THR A 234 -21.20 -4.11 13.94
C THR A 234 -21.34 -3.15 12.75
N GLY A 235 -21.92 -1.97 12.97
CA GLY A 235 -22.08 -0.96 11.92
C GLY A 235 -20.76 -0.47 11.33
N LEU A 236 -19.78 -0.12 12.18
CA LEU A 236 -18.46 0.34 11.74
C LEU A 236 -17.65 -0.77 11.07
N ALA A 237 -17.66 -1.99 11.62
CA ALA A 237 -16.98 -3.13 10.99
C ALA A 237 -17.56 -3.42 9.60
N THR A 238 -18.89 -3.54 9.48
CA THR A 238 -19.56 -3.72 8.18
C THR A 238 -19.29 -2.56 7.23
N GLY A 239 -19.35 -1.31 7.72
CA GLY A 239 -19.10 -0.12 6.92
C GLY A 239 -17.69 -0.05 6.35
N PHE A 240 -16.66 -0.36 7.14
CA PHE A 240 -15.28 -0.36 6.65
C PHE A 240 -14.99 -1.53 5.70
N PHE A 241 -15.52 -2.74 5.96
CA PHE A 241 -15.42 -3.83 4.98
C PHE A 241 -16.12 -3.47 3.66
N ALA A 242 -17.31 -2.86 3.73
CA ALA A 242 -18.04 -2.41 2.54
C ALA A 242 -17.28 -1.30 1.79
N LEU A 243 -16.72 -0.31 2.50
CA LEU A 243 -15.91 0.75 1.89
C LEU A 243 -14.70 0.17 1.15
N GLY A 244 -13.98 -0.78 1.79
CA GLY A 244 -12.84 -1.46 1.18
C GLY A 244 -13.19 -2.30 -0.03
N ALA A 245 -14.40 -2.87 -0.08
CA ALA A 245 -14.87 -3.70 -1.19
C ALA A 245 -15.45 -2.88 -2.35
N LEU A 246 -16.21 -1.82 -2.05
CA LEU A 246 -16.89 -0.99 -3.04
C LEU A 246 -15.94 -0.01 -3.71
N LEU A 247 -15.12 0.69 -2.93
CA LEU A 247 -14.19 1.71 -3.44
C LEU A 247 -12.79 1.14 -3.75
N GLY A 248 -12.35 0.15 -2.97
CA GLY A 248 -11.06 -0.49 -3.16
C GLY A 248 -11.16 -1.70 -4.09
N TRP A 249 -11.18 -2.89 -3.50
CA TRP A 249 -11.14 -4.15 -4.22
C TRP A 249 -12.20 -5.14 -3.68
N PRO A 250 -13.19 -5.54 -4.48
CA PRO A 250 -14.36 -6.27 -3.98
C PRO A 250 -14.03 -7.62 -3.36
N PHE A 251 -13.01 -8.29 -3.87
CA PHE A 251 -12.63 -9.63 -3.42
C PHE A 251 -12.16 -9.64 -1.96
N ALA A 252 -11.62 -8.51 -1.45
CA ALA A 252 -11.22 -8.38 -0.05
C ALA A 252 -12.37 -8.58 0.95
N LEU A 253 -13.63 -8.52 0.50
CA LEU A 253 -14.81 -8.80 1.33
C LEU A 253 -14.79 -10.21 1.93
N ALA A 254 -14.05 -11.17 1.34
CA ALA A 254 -13.85 -12.49 1.92
C ALA A 254 -13.25 -12.44 3.34
N LEU A 255 -12.44 -11.43 3.67
CA LEU A 255 -11.89 -11.22 5.01
C LEU A 255 -12.97 -10.95 6.07
N ALA A 256 -14.16 -10.50 5.66
CA ALA A 256 -15.29 -10.25 6.55
C ALA A 256 -16.03 -11.55 6.95
N LEU A 257 -15.82 -12.67 6.25
CA LEU A 257 -16.60 -13.90 6.47
C LEU A 257 -16.53 -14.42 7.92
N PRO A 258 -15.36 -14.47 8.60
CA PRO A 258 -15.31 -14.87 10.00
C PRO A 258 -16.05 -13.90 10.95
N PHE A 259 -16.05 -12.60 10.63
CA PHE A 259 -16.83 -11.60 11.38
C PHE A 259 -18.34 -11.81 11.19
N VAL A 260 -18.79 -12.07 9.96
CA VAL A 260 -20.20 -12.37 9.66
C VAL A 260 -20.62 -13.67 10.35
N PHE A 261 -19.76 -14.70 10.32
CA PHE A 261 -20.01 -15.95 11.02
C PHE A 261 -20.20 -15.75 12.52
N GLU A 262 -19.31 -14.98 13.17
CA GLU A 262 -19.51 -14.60 14.57
C GLU A 262 -20.78 -13.79 14.77
N GLU A 263 -21.09 -12.87 13.85
CA GLU A 263 -22.25 -11.99 14.01
C GLU A 263 -23.55 -12.80 14.02
N LEU A 264 -23.68 -13.78 13.15
CA LEU A 264 -24.91 -14.53 12.94
C LEU A 264 -25.04 -15.77 13.84
N PHE A 265 -23.94 -16.44 14.17
CA PHE A 265 -24.00 -17.79 14.74
C PHE A 265 -23.42 -17.94 16.15
N LEU A 266 -22.60 -17.00 16.63
CA LEU A 266 -21.95 -17.11 17.94
C LEU A 266 -22.58 -16.18 18.97
N ALA A 267 -22.77 -16.69 20.20
CA ALA A 267 -23.17 -15.87 21.35
C ALA A 267 -22.16 -14.75 21.65
N SER A 268 -20.89 -15.00 21.33
CA SER A 268 -19.76 -14.09 21.43
C SER A 268 -19.63 -13.38 22.77
N GLY A 269 -19.99 -12.10 22.84
CA GLY A 269 -19.95 -11.27 24.04
C GLY A 269 -21.22 -11.36 24.89
N GLN A 270 -22.15 -12.24 24.54
CA GLN A 270 -23.45 -12.41 25.20
C GLN A 270 -23.63 -13.85 25.71
N LEU A 271 -24.59 -14.00 26.61
CA LEU A 271 -25.01 -15.27 27.20
C LEU A 271 -26.42 -15.59 26.71
N VAL A 272 -26.65 -16.83 26.25
CA VAL A 272 -27.90 -17.25 25.58
C VAL A 272 -28.35 -18.58 26.15
N SER A 273 -29.64 -18.70 26.49
CA SER A 273 -30.25 -19.99 26.86
C SER A 273 -30.67 -20.77 25.61
N ALA A 274 -30.65 -22.10 25.69
CA ALA A 274 -30.99 -22.96 24.54
C ALA A 274 -32.40 -22.68 23.98
N ALA A 275 -33.36 -22.35 24.85
CA ALA A 275 -34.75 -22.06 24.48
C ALA A 275 -34.89 -20.78 23.64
N ARG A 276 -34.02 -19.78 23.84
CA ARG A 276 -34.11 -18.46 23.18
C ARG A 276 -33.14 -18.30 22.01
N LEU A 277 -32.56 -19.39 21.50
CA LEU A 277 -31.56 -19.33 20.45
C LEU A 277 -32.11 -18.78 19.12
N THR A 278 -33.37 -19.05 18.80
CA THR A 278 -34.03 -18.56 17.59
C THR A 278 -34.25 -17.05 17.66
N GLU A 279 -34.75 -16.54 18.78
CA GLU A 279 -34.91 -15.10 19.06
C GLU A 279 -33.56 -14.38 19.06
N PHE A 280 -32.52 -15.00 19.64
CA PHE A 280 -31.17 -14.47 19.59
C PHE A 280 -30.70 -14.31 18.14
N ARG A 281 -30.75 -15.39 17.34
CA ARG A 281 -30.29 -15.37 15.95
C ARG A 281 -31.08 -14.39 15.09
N SER A 282 -32.40 -14.30 15.28
CA SER A 282 -33.22 -13.35 14.52
C SER A 282 -32.86 -11.90 14.86
N ALA A 283 -32.68 -11.56 16.13
CA ALA A 283 -32.25 -10.22 16.55
C ALA A 283 -30.88 -9.84 15.95
N ARG A 284 -29.94 -10.78 15.94
CA ARG A 284 -28.60 -10.63 15.35
C ARG A 284 -28.66 -10.42 13.85
N LEU A 285 -29.44 -11.23 13.14
CA LEU A 285 -29.66 -11.13 11.70
C LEU A 285 -30.28 -9.79 11.33
N MET A 286 -31.35 -9.35 12.02
CA MET A 286 -31.98 -8.05 11.76
C MET A 286 -31.00 -6.90 11.98
N ASN A 287 -30.21 -6.93 13.05
CA ASN A 287 -29.21 -5.90 13.28
C ASN A 287 -28.14 -5.88 12.17
N TRP A 288 -27.66 -7.06 11.77
CA TRP A 288 -26.69 -7.18 10.69
C TRP A 288 -27.25 -6.68 9.35
N LEU A 289 -28.48 -7.05 8.99
CA LEU A 289 -29.16 -6.57 7.78
C LEU A 289 -29.31 -5.04 7.77
N ARG A 290 -29.66 -4.43 8.91
CA ARG A 290 -29.70 -2.95 9.03
C ARG A 290 -28.32 -2.33 8.81
N CYS A 291 -27.27 -2.94 9.35
CA CYS A 291 -25.89 -2.46 9.15
C CYS A 291 -25.45 -2.62 7.68
N VAL A 292 -25.82 -3.72 7.02
CA VAL A 292 -25.54 -3.94 5.59
C VAL A 292 -26.29 -2.93 4.72
N ALA A 293 -27.58 -2.70 4.99
CA ALA A 293 -28.36 -1.70 4.27
C ALA A 293 -27.76 -0.30 4.43
N ALA A 294 -27.35 0.08 5.65
CA ALA A 294 -26.69 1.36 5.91
C ALA A 294 -25.32 1.45 5.21
N ALA A 295 -24.53 0.39 5.22
CA ALA A 295 -23.24 0.35 4.52
C ALA A 295 -23.41 0.38 2.98
N GLY A 296 -24.51 -0.16 2.45
CA GLY A 296 -24.86 -0.09 1.04
C GLY A 296 -25.04 1.35 0.52
N ALA A 297 -25.36 2.31 1.40
CA ALA A 297 -25.42 3.72 1.03
C ALA A 297 -24.07 4.29 0.56
N ILE A 298 -22.94 3.65 0.92
CA ILE A 298 -21.60 4.01 0.42
C ILE A 298 -21.50 3.84 -1.10
N ALA A 299 -22.26 2.91 -1.69
CA ALA A 299 -22.26 2.70 -3.14
C ALA A 299 -22.86 3.90 -3.90
N LEU A 300 -23.77 4.67 -3.28
CA LEU A 300 -24.46 5.77 -3.94
C LEU A 300 -23.51 6.85 -4.49
N PRO A 301 -22.62 7.47 -3.68
CA PRO A 301 -21.67 8.45 -4.21
C PRO A 301 -20.65 7.83 -5.18
N ILE A 302 -20.25 6.57 -4.99
CA ILE A 302 -19.30 5.87 -5.87
C ILE A 302 -19.91 5.70 -7.27
N VAL A 303 -21.10 5.12 -7.33
CA VAL A 303 -21.85 4.93 -8.58
C VAL A 303 -22.17 6.27 -9.23
N ALA A 304 -22.51 7.30 -8.44
CA ALA A 304 -22.75 8.64 -8.99
C ALA A 304 -21.49 9.22 -9.67
N ILE A 305 -20.34 9.20 -8.99
CA ILE A 305 -19.07 9.71 -9.54
C ILE A 305 -18.66 8.90 -10.78
N ASP A 306 -18.68 7.57 -10.69
CA ASP A 306 -18.30 6.71 -11.81
C ASP A 306 -19.24 6.91 -13.01
N SER A 307 -20.55 7.04 -12.77
CA SER A 307 -21.52 7.27 -13.84
C SER A 307 -21.36 8.64 -14.49
N LEU A 308 -21.00 9.67 -13.70
CA LEU A 308 -20.65 11.00 -14.23
C LEU A 308 -19.37 10.94 -15.06
N ALA A 309 -18.36 10.19 -14.61
CA ALA A 309 -17.09 10.07 -15.32
C ALA A 309 -17.24 9.31 -16.65
N TYR A 310 -17.98 8.20 -16.66
CA TYR A 310 -18.18 7.38 -17.86
C TYR A 310 -19.32 7.84 -18.78
N GLY A 311 -20.18 8.76 -18.33
CA GLY A 311 -21.32 9.26 -19.11
C GLY A 311 -22.49 8.28 -19.23
N ARG A 312 -22.47 7.16 -18.49
CA ARG A 312 -23.51 6.14 -18.42
C ARG A 312 -23.56 5.53 -17.02
N THR A 313 -24.66 4.91 -16.63
CA THR A 313 -24.74 4.23 -15.32
C THR A 313 -23.71 3.10 -15.24
N VAL A 314 -22.76 3.23 -14.32
CA VAL A 314 -21.67 2.25 -14.11
C VAL A 314 -21.61 1.84 -12.65
N ILE A 315 -21.53 0.52 -12.43
CA ILE A 315 -21.18 -0.06 -11.13
C ILE A 315 -19.83 -0.75 -11.33
N GLY A 316 -18.73 -0.01 -11.19
CA GLY A 316 -17.39 -0.48 -11.51
C GLY A 316 -17.02 -1.77 -10.75
N THR A 317 -17.40 -1.84 -9.48
CA THR A 317 -17.22 -3.03 -8.62
C THR A 317 -17.92 -4.29 -9.16
N LEU A 318 -19.07 -4.15 -9.81
CA LEU A 318 -19.78 -5.26 -10.45
C LEU A 318 -19.12 -5.65 -11.77
N ASN A 319 -18.70 -4.66 -12.56
CA ASN A 319 -18.03 -4.89 -13.85
C ASN A 319 -16.72 -5.67 -13.66
N ILE A 320 -15.87 -5.28 -12.70
CA ILE A 320 -14.63 -6.00 -12.40
C ILE A 320 -14.89 -7.43 -11.88
N PHE A 321 -15.97 -7.62 -11.10
CA PHE A 321 -16.36 -8.95 -10.65
C PHE A 321 -16.80 -9.84 -11.81
N ILE A 322 -17.63 -9.32 -12.72
CA ILE A 322 -18.08 -10.04 -13.93
C ILE A 322 -16.88 -10.37 -14.82
N TYR A 323 -15.95 -9.44 -14.99
CA TYR A 323 -14.73 -9.67 -15.76
C TYR A 323 -13.90 -10.81 -15.15
N ASN A 324 -13.48 -10.69 -13.89
CA ASN A 324 -12.56 -11.65 -13.27
C ASN A 324 -13.17 -13.03 -12.99
N VAL A 325 -14.48 -13.12 -12.73
CA VAL A 325 -15.11 -14.37 -12.27
C VAL A 325 -15.95 -15.05 -13.36
N LEU A 326 -16.60 -14.26 -14.22
CA LEU A 326 -17.61 -14.77 -15.17
C LEU A 326 -17.16 -14.74 -16.63
N SER A 327 -16.05 -14.05 -16.95
CA SER A 327 -15.61 -13.89 -18.35
C SER A 327 -14.60 -14.94 -18.81
N SER A 328 -14.19 -15.87 -17.93
CA SER A 328 -13.24 -16.95 -18.26
C SER A 328 -13.68 -17.80 -19.46
N ARG A 329 -14.99 -17.94 -19.69
CA ARG A 329 -15.55 -18.66 -20.85
C ARG A 329 -15.22 -18.01 -22.20
N ARG A 330 -14.92 -16.70 -22.23
CA ARG A 330 -14.50 -15.95 -23.42
C ARG A 330 -12.97 -15.90 -23.59
N GLY A 331 -12.22 -16.58 -22.72
CA GLY A 331 -10.76 -16.46 -22.65
C GLY A 331 -10.28 -15.15 -22.03
N ALA A 332 -11.20 -14.30 -21.56
CA ALA A 332 -10.92 -13.06 -20.85
C ALA A 332 -10.86 -13.33 -19.34
N GLY A 333 -9.78 -12.92 -18.68
CA GLY A 333 -9.58 -13.17 -17.27
C GLY A 333 -8.17 -12.84 -16.79
N PRO A 334 -7.94 -12.87 -15.47
CA PRO A 334 -6.63 -12.56 -14.89
C PRO A 334 -5.50 -13.49 -15.35
N GLU A 335 -5.82 -14.71 -15.81
CA GLU A 335 -4.85 -15.68 -16.32
C GLU A 335 -4.12 -15.21 -17.58
N LEU A 336 -4.66 -14.23 -18.31
CA LEU A 336 -4.03 -13.60 -19.48
C LEU A 336 -2.69 -12.93 -19.15
N TYR A 337 -2.50 -12.53 -17.90
CA TYR A 337 -1.28 -11.86 -17.43
C TYR A 337 -0.26 -12.84 -16.85
N GLY A 338 -0.52 -14.15 -16.98
CA GLY A 338 0.36 -15.22 -16.52
C GLY A 338 -0.21 -16.02 -15.36
N VAL A 339 0.33 -17.22 -15.18
CA VAL A 339 -0.01 -18.13 -14.08
C VAL A 339 1.23 -18.47 -13.30
N GLU A 340 1.08 -18.56 -11.98
CA GLU A 340 2.20 -18.80 -11.07
C GLU A 340 2.02 -20.13 -10.31
N PRO A 341 3.10 -20.83 -9.96
CA PRO A 341 3.02 -22.10 -9.26
C PRO A 341 2.38 -21.96 -7.87
N TRP A 342 1.90 -23.07 -7.31
CA TRP A 342 1.21 -23.08 -6.01
C TRP A 342 2.06 -22.50 -4.86
N HIS A 343 3.39 -22.60 -4.96
CA HIS A 343 4.33 -22.11 -3.94
C HIS A 343 4.69 -20.62 -4.08
N PHE A 344 4.10 -19.88 -5.02
CA PHE A 344 4.38 -18.46 -5.24
C PHE A 344 4.18 -17.63 -3.97
N TYR A 345 3.00 -17.72 -3.32
CA TYR A 345 2.74 -16.95 -2.10
C TYR A 345 3.61 -17.38 -0.92
N LEU A 346 4.01 -18.66 -0.87
CA LEU A 346 4.97 -19.12 0.13
C LEU A 346 6.32 -18.40 -0.05
N GLN A 347 6.84 -18.34 -1.27
CA GLN A 347 8.10 -17.64 -1.57
C GLN A 347 7.98 -16.14 -1.33
N ASN A 348 6.91 -15.51 -1.85
CA ASN A 348 6.64 -14.09 -1.69
C ASN A 348 6.57 -13.68 -0.21
N LEU A 349 5.75 -14.37 0.59
CA LEU A 349 5.54 -14.01 1.99
C LEU A 349 6.75 -14.35 2.87
N MET A 350 7.54 -15.37 2.51
CA MET A 350 8.83 -15.63 3.17
C MET A 350 9.85 -14.52 2.90
N LEU A 351 9.86 -13.92 1.71
CA LEU A 351 10.73 -12.77 1.42
C LEU A 351 10.26 -11.51 2.16
N ASN A 352 8.95 -11.30 2.23
CA ASN A 352 8.36 -10.07 2.80
C ASN A 352 8.24 -10.06 4.34
N PHE A 353 8.08 -11.23 4.96
CA PHE A 353 7.86 -11.36 6.41
C PHE A 353 8.84 -12.33 7.10
N GLY A 354 9.64 -13.08 6.34
CA GLY A 354 10.65 -13.98 6.90
C GLY A 354 10.07 -14.95 7.95
N PRO A 355 10.69 -15.08 9.14
CA PRO A 355 10.19 -15.94 10.20
C PRO A 355 8.78 -15.59 10.69
N ALA A 356 8.31 -14.34 10.56
CA ALA A 356 6.95 -14.00 10.96
C ALA A 356 5.90 -14.71 10.11
N PHE A 357 6.14 -14.97 8.82
CA PHE A 357 5.20 -15.75 8.02
C PHE A 357 5.07 -17.19 8.55
N VAL A 358 6.18 -17.85 8.86
CA VAL A 358 6.18 -19.19 9.46
C VAL A 358 5.43 -19.18 10.79
N LEU A 359 5.73 -18.21 11.66
CA LEU A 359 5.03 -18.04 12.93
C LEU A 359 3.54 -17.78 12.72
N ALA A 360 3.13 -17.04 11.69
CA ALA A 360 1.73 -16.80 11.38
C ALA A 360 1.00 -18.10 11.04
N MET A 361 1.60 -18.98 10.24
CA MET A 361 1.03 -20.29 9.87
C MET A 361 0.99 -21.28 11.03
N LEU A 362 1.86 -21.10 12.02
CA LEU A 362 1.88 -21.90 13.25
C LEU A 362 0.85 -21.45 14.29
N SER A 363 0.02 -20.43 14.02
CA SER A 363 -0.92 -19.90 15.03
C SER A 363 -2.01 -20.91 15.41
N LEU A 364 -2.57 -21.66 14.45
CA LEU A 364 -3.55 -22.73 14.74
C LEU A 364 -2.91 -23.93 15.45
N PRO A 365 -1.76 -24.49 14.98
CA PRO A 365 -1.01 -25.50 15.74
C PRO A 365 -0.66 -25.05 17.16
N ALA A 366 -0.25 -23.80 17.36
CA ALA A 366 0.09 -23.26 18.68
C ALA A 366 -1.14 -23.21 19.61
N VAL A 367 -2.31 -22.86 19.08
CA VAL A 367 -3.58 -22.95 19.82
C VAL A 367 -3.87 -24.39 20.22
N ALA A 368 -3.76 -25.35 19.29
CA ALA A 368 -4.00 -26.78 19.58
C ALA A 368 -3.05 -27.34 20.66
N LEU A 369 -1.75 -27.05 20.56
CA LEU A 369 -0.76 -27.44 21.57
C LEU A 369 -1.06 -26.80 22.93
N THR A 370 -1.45 -25.54 22.95
CA THR A 370 -1.82 -24.85 24.19
C THR A 370 -3.11 -25.42 24.78
N LEU A 371 -4.09 -25.87 23.98
CA LEU A 371 -5.26 -26.61 24.47
C LEU A 371 -4.89 -28.00 25.02
N ARG A 372 -3.80 -28.61 24.55
CA ARG A 372 -3.34 -29.90 25.09
C ARG A 372 -2.59 -29.73 26.40
N PHE A 373 -1.70 -28.74 26.47
CA PHE A 373 -0.72 -28.62 27.54
C PHE A 373 -0.98 -27.47 28.50
N ASP A 374 -1.61 -26.37 28.09
CA ASP A 374 -1.88 -25.18 28.91
C ASP A 374 -3.32 -24.65 28.78
N ARG A 375 -4.31 -25.54 29.00
CA ARG A 375 -5.74 -25.23 28.85
C ARG A 375 -6.17 -23.94 29.54
N LYS A 376 -5.68 -23.69 30.77
CA LYS A 376 -6.04 -22.49 31.55
C LYS A 376 -5.78 -21.17 30.80
N ARG A 377 -4.84 -21.16 29.85
CA ARG A 377 -4.52 -20.00 29.01
C ARG A 377 -5.59 -19.71 27.95
N LEU A 378 -6.38 -20.71 27.54
CA LEU A 378 -7.30 -20.69 26.39
C LEU A 378 -8.76 -21.10 26.68
N ALA A 379 -9.02 -21.96 27.68
CA ALA A 379 -10.31 -22.61 27.94
C ALA A 379 -10.50 -22.85 29.45
N LEU A 380 -11.69 -22.82 30.08
CA LEU A 380 -13.10 -22.84 29.63
C LEU A 380 -13.96 -22.04 30.62
N LEU A 381 -15.04 -21.46 30.09
CA LEU A 381 -16.25 -20.97 30.78
C LEU A 381 -16.07 -19.83 31.81
N PRO A 382 -17.04 -18.89 31.85
CA PRO A 382 -17.04 -17.86 32.88
C PRO A 382 -17.06 -18.58 34.24
N LEU A 383 -16.44 -17.98 35.24
CA LEU A 383 -16.66 -18.31 36.66
C LEU A 383 -18.17 -18.43 37.03
N ALA A 384 -19.07 -18.00 36.15
CA ALA A 384 -20.50 -18.25 36.22
C ALA A 384 -20.91 -19.73 36.21
N GLU A 385 -20.15 -20.69 35.68
CA GLU A 385 -20.60 -22.10 35.72
C GLU A 385 -20.37 -22.77 37.09
N GLU A 386 -19.37 -22.32 37.86
CA GLU A 386 -19.23 -22.75 39.27
C GLU A 386 -20.16 -21.98 40.22
N GLU A 387 -20.51 -20.73 39.90
CA GLU A 387 -21.49 -19.98 40.71
C GLU A 387 -22.96 -20.31 40.37
N LEU A 388 -23.31 -20.63 39.11
CA LEU A 388 -24.69 -21.03 38.73
C LEU A 388 -25.04 -22.47 39.09
N LYS A 389 -24.06 -23.35 39.37
CA LYS A 389 -24.33 -24.71 39.87
C LYS A 389 -25.03 -24.75 41.24
N LYS A 390 -25.28 -23.60 41.87
CA LYS A 390 -25.94 -23.52 43.18
C LYS A 390 -27.42 -23.11 43.16
N LYS A 391 -28.04 -22.82 42.01
CA LYS A 391 -29.49 -22.51 41.95
C LYS A 391 -30.26 -23.51 41.10
N LYS A 392 -30.97 -24.43 41.75
CA LYS A 392 -31.98 -25.29 41.10
C LYS A 392 -33.09 -24.39 40.53
N GLY A 393 -33.27 -24.37 39.21
CA GLY A 393 -34.44 -23.78 38.54
C GLY A 393 -34.18 -22.62 37.58
N GLU A 394 -32.97 -22.07 37.48
CA GLU A 394 -32.64 -21.03 36.48
C GLU A 394 -32.12 -21.67 35.17
N GLU A 395 -32.57 -21.18 34.01
CA GLU A 395 -32.13 -21.67 32.68
C GLU A 395 -30.60 -21.57 32.51
N GLN A 396 -29.97 -22.64 32.04
CA GLN A 396 -28.52 -22.65 31.82
C GLN A 396 -28.14 -21.74 30.64
N LEU A 397 -27.47 -20.63 30.97
CA LEU A 397 -26.95 -19.67 30.00
C LEU A 397 -25.60 -20.13 29.44
N VAL A 398 -25.50 -20.22 28.12
CA VAL A 398 -24.28 -20.65 27.40
C VAL A 398 -23.64 -19.46 26.70
N GLY A 399 -22.32 -19.34 26.81
CA GLY A 399 -21.51 -18.30 26.15
C GLY A 399 -20.42 -18.90 25.25
N SER A 400 -19.89 -18.08 24.34
CA SER A 400 -18.75 -18.51 23.51
C SER A 400 -17.47 -18.65 24.34
N THR A 401 -16.68 -19.68 24.06
CA THR A 401 -15.38 -19.87 24.72
C THR A 401 -14.34 -18.89 24.17
N TYR A 402 -13.34 -18.52 24.99
CA TYR A 402 -12.22 -17.69 24.53
C TYR A 402 -11.44 -18.33 23.39
N THR A 403 -11.33 -19.66 23.37
CA THR A 403 -10.71 -20.40 22.27
C THR A 403 -11.48 -20.19 20.97
N THR A 404 -12.80 -20.39 20.97
CA THR A 404 -13.64 -20.18 19.79
C THR A 404 -13.50 -18.75 19.27
N LEU A 405 -13.54 -17.76 20.17
CA LEU A 405 -13.37 -16.36 19.78
C LEU A 405 -11.99 -16.12 19.18
N LEU A 406 -10.91 -16.64 19.79
CA LEU A 406 -9.56 -16.49 19.25
C LEU A 406 -9.44 -17.12 17.85
N LEU A 407 -9.98 -18.33 17.64
CA LEU A 407 -9.97 -18.99 16.33
C LEU A 407 -10.64 -18.14 15.26
N VAL A 408 -11.78 -17.52 15.57
CA VAL A 408 -12.46 -16.58 14.65
C VAL A 408 -11.57 -15.39 14.28
N ARG A 409 -10.72 -14.88 15.20
CA ARG A 409 -9.82 -13.74 14.90
C ARG A 409 -8.59 -14.17 14.09
N LEU A 410 -8.17 -15.44 14.17
CA LEU A 410 -7.06 -15.99 13.38
C LEU A 410 -7.51 -16.40 11.97
N ALA A 411 -8.77 -16.84 11.82
CA ALA A 411 -9.34 -17.40 10.60
C ALA A 411 -9.21 -16.54 9.32
N PRO A 412 -9.35 -15.19 9.35
CA PRO A 412 -9.30 -14.38 8.13
C PRO A 412 -8.02 -14.58 7.31
N LEU A 413 -6.87 -14.77 7.96
CA LEU A 413 -5.60 -15.01 7.27
C LEU A 413 -5.63 -16.33 6.48
N TYR A 414 -6.04 -17.42 7.14
CA TYR A 414 -6.05 -18.75 6.54
C TYR A 414 -7.08 -18.85 5.40
N LEU A 415 -8.25 -18.24 5.60
CA LEU A 415 -9.27 -18.12 4.58
C LEU A 415 -8.74 -17.40 3.34
N TRP A 416 -8.12 -16.22 3.54
CA TRP A 416 -7.60 -15.41 2.46
C TRP A 416 -6.47 -16.10 1.68
N LEU A 417 -5.49 -16.66 2.39
CA LEU A 417 -4.39 -17.40 1.77
C LEU A 417 -4.89 -18.66 1.07
N GLY A 418 -5.88 -19.36 1.62
CA GLY A 418 -6.50 -20.51 0.97
C GLY A 418 -7.16 -20.13 -0.36
N ILE A 419 -7.99 -19.07 -0.37
CA ILE A 419 -8.66 -18.58 -1.57
C ILE A 419 -7.65 -18.17 -2.64
N LEU A 420 -6.65 -17.34 -2.29
CA LEU A 420 -5.69 -16.84 -3.26
C LEU A 420 -4.73 -17.92 -3.77
N THR A 421 -4.30 -18.86 -2.92
CA THR A 421 -3.40 -19.95 -3.35
C THR A 421 -4.07 -20.86 -4.37
N LEU A 422 -5.40 -21.04 -4.26
CA LEU A 422 -6.19 -21.81 -5.22
C LEU A 422 -6.37 -21.10 -6.57
N GLN A 423 -6.17 -19.78 -6.66
CA GLN A 423 -6.26 -19.08 -7.94
C GLN A 423 -5.02 -19.36 -8.80
N PRO A 424 -5.17 -19.66 -10.10
CA PRO A 424 -4.04 -19.85 -11.01
C PRO A 424 -3.16 -18.61 -11.12
N HIS A 425 -3.79 -17.46 -11.37
CA HIS A 425 -3.13 -16.16 -11.42
C HIS A 425 -2.82 -15.63 -10.02
N LYS A 426 -1.60 -15.14 -9.80
CA LYS A 426 -1.13 -14.70 -8.49
C LYS A 426 -0.25 -13.48 -8.65
N GLU A 427 -0.44 -12.52 -7.75
CA GLU A 427 0.36 -11.31 -7.69
C GLU A 427 0.59 -10.94 -6.23
N GLU A 428 1.74 -10.34 -5.94
CA GLU A 428 2.11 -9.94 -4.58
C GLU A 428 1.04 -9.04 -3.92
N ARG A 429 0.56 -8.02 -4.66
CA ARG A 429 -0.41 -7.05 -4.17
C ARG A 429 -1.78 -7.62 -3.81
N PHE A 430 -2.14 -8.81 -4.29
CA PHE A 430 -3.40 -9.46 -3.91
C PHE A 430 -3.42 -9.86 -2.44
N VAL A 431 -2.26 -10.04 -1.80
CA VAL A 431 -2.19 -10.43 -0.39
C VAL A 431 -2.15 -9.21 0.55
N TYR A 432 -1.98 -7.99 0.03
CA TYR A 432 -1.92 -6.75 0.83
C TYR A 432 -3.05 -6.63 1.86
N PRO A 433 -4.34 -6.91 1.54
CA PRO A 433 -5.43 -6.83 2.52
C PRO A 433 -5.22 -7.65 3.80
N ALA A 434 -4.42 -8.71 3.74
CA ALA A 434 -4.13 -9.61 4.85
C ALA A 434 -2.75 -9.39 5.51
N TYR A 435 -1.92 -8.46 5.03
CA TYR A 435 -0.59 -8.22 5.59
C TYR A 435 -0.59 -7.93 7.11
N PRO A 436 -1.48 -7.07 7.65
CA PRO A 436 -1.60 -6.89 9.10
C PRO A 436 -1.98 -8.19 9.84
N LEU A 437 -2.76 -9.06 9.22
CA LEU A 437 -3.16 -10.34 9.82
C LEU A 437 -2.02 -11.35 9.89
N ILE A 438 -1.02 -11.29 9.00
CA ILE A 438 0.22 -12.08 9.10
C ILE A 438 0.95 -11.71 10.39
N CYS A 439 1.20 -10.41 10.61
CA CYS A 439 1.84 -9.90 11.82
C CYS A 439 1.04 -10.23 13.09
N PHE A 440 -0.29 -10.16 13.04
CA PHE A 440 -1.15 -10.51 14.17
C PHE A 440 -1.07 -12.01 14.51
N ASN A 441 -1.20 -12.89 13.52
CA ASN A 441 -1.12 -14.34 13.73
C ASN A 441 0.26 -14.75 14.27
N ALA A 442 1.34 -14.17 13.73
CA ALA A 442 2.69 -14.38 14.22
C ALA A 442 2.86 -13.94 15.69
N ALA A 443 2.31 -12.78 16.06
CA ALA A 443 2.33 -12.27 17.42
C ALA A 443 1.60 -13.19 18.42
N VAL A 444 0.48 -13.79 18.01
CA VAL A 444 -0.24 -14.79 18.81
C VAL A 444 0.61 -16.05 19.00
N THR A 445 1.26 -16.56 17.95
CA THR A 445 2.17 -17.71 18.04
C THR A 445 3.32 -17.45 18.99
N ILE A 446 3.97 -16.28 18.90
CA ILE A 446 5.06 -15.88 19.81
C ILE A 446 4.57 -15.93 21.27
N TYR A 447 3.38 -15.38 21.54
CA TYR A 447 2.80 -15.38 22.88
C TYR A 447 2.48 -16.79 23.40
N LEU A 448 1.84 -17.63 22.58
CA LEU A 448 1.45 -18.98 22.97
C LEU A 448 2.67 -19.87 23.18
N PHE A 449 3.65 -19.80 22.28
CA PHE A 449 4.90 -20.55 22.39
C PHE A 449 5.68 -20.14 23.65
N ARG A 450 5.76 -18.84 23.95
CA ARG A 450 6.33 -18.35 25.22
C ARG A 450 5.64 -18.99 26.43
N GLY A 451 4.30 -19.07 26.43
CA GLY A 451 3.52 -19.68 27.50
C GLY A 451 3.79 -21.19 27.67
N LEU A 452 3.94 -21.92 26.56
CA LEU A 452 4.29 -23.34 26.56
C LEU A 452 5.70 -23.58 27.14
N VAL A 453 6.68 -22.77 26.73
CA VAL A 453 8.06 -22.84 27.25
C VAL A 453 8.09 -22.49 28.74
N GLU A 454 7.32 -21.48 29.16
CA GLU A 454 7.16 -21.13 30.58
C GLU A 454 6.60 -22.30 31.38
N ARG A 455 5.57 -22.97 30.89
CA ARG A 455 4.97 -24.12 31.56
C ARG A 455 5.92 -25.33 31.63
N ALA A 456 6.67 -25.60 30.55
CA ALA A 456 7.69 -26.64 30.53
C ALA A 456 8.81 -26.34 31.54
N PHE A 457 9.24 -25.08 31.62
CA PHE A 457 10.25 -24.64 32.58
C PHE A 457 9.77 -24.82 34.02
N VAL A 458 8.57 -24.35 34.36
CA VAL A 458 7.99 -24.50 35.70
C VAL A 458 7.82 -25.98 36.07
N LYS A 459 7.42 -26.83 35.12
CA LYS A 459 7.33 -28.28 35.35
C LYS A 459 8.70 -28.89 35.65
N ARG A 460 9.76 -28.43 34.98
CA ARG A 460 11.13 -28.93 35.16
C ARG A 460 11.77 -28.43 36.46
N THR A 461 11.64 -27.14 36.77
CA THR A 461 12.27 -26.54 37.96
C THR A 461 11.43 -26.65 39.21
N LYS A 462 10.16 -27.06 39.09
CA LYS A 462 9.16 -27.08 40.16
C LYS A 462 8.99 -25.73 40.88
N SER A 463 9.46 -24.62 40.29
CA SER A 463 9.47 -23.31 40.93
C SER A 463 8.93 -22.22 39.99
N PRO A 464 7.71 -21.70 40.26
CA PRO A 464 7.18 -20.52 39.57
C PRO A 464 8.05 -19.28 39.81
N TYR A 465 8.70 -19.16 40.97
CA TYR A 465 9.57 -18.04 41.31
C TYR A 465 10.78 -17.96 40.39
N GLN A 466 11.45 -19.09 40.10
CA GLN A 466 12.58 -19.14 39.18
C GLN A 466 12.18 -18.79 37.74
N ALA A 467 11.02 -19.28 37.27
CA ALA A 467 10.46 -18.91 35.97
C ALA A 467 10.22 -17.39 35.87
N SER A 468 9.95 -16.76 37.00
CA SER A 468 9.65 -15.34 37.07
C SER A 468 10.89 -14.44 37.03
N ARG A 469 12.07 -14.97 37.37
CA ARG A 469 13.38 -14.28 37.38
C ARG A 469 14.22 -14.54 36.13
N THR A 470 13.93 -15.60 35.39
CA THR A 470 14.72 -15.92 34.18
C THR A 470 14.45 -14.91 33.05
N MET A 471 15.51 -14.55 32.34
CA MET A 471 15.43 -13.73 31.12
C MET A 471 15.11 -14.58 29.89
N LEU A 472 15.11 -15.91 30.00
CA LEU A 472 14.90 -16.85 28.90
C LEU A 472 13.68 -16.51 28.05
N PHE A 473 12.52 -16.29 28.68
CA PHE A 473 11.28 -16.03 27.96
C PHE A 473 11.29 -14.68 27.24
N SER A 474 11.89 -13.66 27.88
CA SER A 474 12.03 -12.34 27.27
C SER A 474 12.96 -12.41 26.07
N ASN A 475 14.14 -13.01 26.24
CA ASN A 475 15.14 -13.19 25.20
C ASN A 475 14.61 -14.00 24.01
N LEU A 476 13.83 -15.06 24.27
CA LEU A 476 13.18 -15.85 23.23
C LEU A 476 12.23 -14.99 22.37
N THR A 477 11.33 -14.23 23.01
CA THR A 477 10.35 -13.42 22.27
C THR A 477 10.98 -12.21 21.60
N SER A 478 11.92 -11.53 22.26
CA SER A 478 12.67 -10.43 21.65
C SER A 478 13.54 -10.94 20.51
N GLY A 479 14.19 -12.10 20.65
CA GLY A 479 15.00 -12.72 19.60
C GLY A 479 14.19 -13.03 18.35
N ALA A 480 12.97 -13.56 18.50
CA ALA A 480 12.08 -13.80 17.36
C ALA A 480 11.69 -12.51 16.62
N CYS A 481 11.35 -11.44 17.36
CA CYS A 481 11.03 -10.13 16.76
C CYS A 481 12.27 -9.48 16.12
N ILE A 482 13.42 -9.51 16.79
CA ILE A 482 14.68 -8.92 16.30
C ILE A 482 15.15 -9.64 15.04
N LEU A 483 15.15 -10.98 15.03
CA LEU A 483 15.54 -11.75 13.85
C LEU A 483 14.66 -11.41 12.65
N THR A 484 13.34 -11.38 12.86
CA THR A 484 12.39 -11.00 11.81
C THR A 484 12.66 -9.57 11.31
N GLY A 485 12.90 -8.63 12.22
CA GLY A 485 13.16 -7.25 11.87
C GLY A 485 14.48 -7.06 11.12
N LEU A 486 15.55 -7.73 11.55
CA LEU A 486 16.86 -7.67 10.87
C LEU A 486 16.77 -8.22 9.44
N LEU A 487 16.10 -9.35 9.23
CA LEU A 487 15.91 -9.92 7.90
C LEU A 487 15.05 -9.01 7.01
N SER A 488 14.00 -8.41 7.57
CA SER A 488 13.11 -7.51 6.84
C SER A 488 13.80 -6.19 6.47
N ILE A 489 14.56 -5.58 7.39
CA ILE A 489 15.37 -4.39 7.11
C ILE A 489 16.43 -4.70 6.05
N SER A 490 17.11 -5.84 6.16
CA SER A 490 18.08 -6.29 5.16
C SER A 490 17.43 -6.50 3.79
N ARG A 491 16.18 -6.97 3.73
CA ARG A 491 15.41 -7.07 2.48
C ARG A 491 15.13 -5.70 1.88
N VAL A 492 14.62 -4.75 2.67
CA VAL A 492 14.35 -3.37 2.22
C VAL A 492 15.62 -2.70 1.69
N LEU A 493 16.75 -2.88 2.38
CA LEU A 493 18.04 -2.36 1.92
C LEU A 493 18.53 -3.01 0.61
N GLN A 494 18.17 -4.27 0.35
CA GLN A 494 18.54 -4.97 -0.89
C GLN A 494 17.74 -4.46 -2.09
N THR A 495 16.47 -4.11 -1.91
CA THR A 495 15.59 -3.64 -2.99
C THR A 495 15.74 -2.14 -3.27
N ALA A 496 16.18 -1.36 -2.28
CA ALA A 496 16.28 0.10 -2.37
C ALA A 496 17.05 0.63 -3.60
N PRO A 497 18.21 0.08 -4.03
CA PRO A 497 18.93 0.61 -5.19
C PRO A 497 18.13 0.48 -6.50
N ALA A 498 17.53 -0.70 -6.72
CA ALA A 498 16.72 -0.98 -7.91
C ALA A 498 15.44 -0.10 -7.95
N GLN A 499 14.86 0.15 -6.78
CA GLN A 499 13.66 0.97 -6.62
C GLN A 499 13.92 2.47 -6.84
N ARG A 500 15.13 2.95 -6.53
CA ARG A 500 15.49 4.37 -6.69
C ARG A 500 15.94 4.74 -8.09
N ALA A 501 16.41 3.77 -8.88
CA ALA A 501 16.99 4.05 -10.20
C ALA A 501 16.03 4.82 -11.13
N PRO A 502 14.77 4.39 -11.37
CA PRO A 502 13.86 5.11 -12.27
C PRO A 502 13.58 6.55 -11.82
N ILE A 503 13.27 6.75 -10.54
CA ILE A 503 12.99 8.08 -9.97
C ILE A 503 14.23 8.99 -10.08
N ALA A 504 15.44 8.44 -9.87
CA ALA A 504 16.68 9.19 -9.99
C ALA A 504 16.97 9.63 -11.43
N LEU A 505 16.64 8.80 -12.43
CA LEU A 505 16.77 9.17 -13.85
C LEU A 505 15.81 10.31 -14.22
N LEU A 506 14.53 10.20 -13.85
CA LEU A 506 13.53 11.24 -14.13
C LEU A 506 13.85 12.54 -13.36
N GLN A 507 14.37 12.43 -12.13
CA GLN A 507 14.86 13.58 -11.40
C GLN A 507 16.02 14.26 -12.13
N HIS A 508 17.00 13.49 -12.61
CA HIS A 508 18.13 14.07 -13.34
C HIS A 508 17.71 14.75 -14.64
N LEU A 509 16.76 14.14 -15.37
CA LEU A 509 16.14 14.75 -16.55
C LEU A 509 15.55 16.12 -16.18
N GLY A 510 14.68 16.18 -15.16
CA GLY A 510 13.98 17.42 -14.81
C GLY A 510 14.82 18.50 -14.13
N THR A 511 15.81 18.12 -13.30
CA THR A 511 16.57 19.11 -12.50
C THR A 511 17.92 19.50 -13.10
N CYS A 512 18.45 18.71 -14.04
CA CYS A 512 19.77 18.97 -14.64
C CYS A 512 19.65 19.17 -16.14
N GLU A 513 19.12 18.17 -16.86
CA GLU A 513 19.20 18.15 -18.31
C GLU A 513 18.21 19.11 -18.99
N LEU A 514 16.94 19.13 -18.58
CA LEU A 514 15.94 20.04 -19.16
C LEU A 514 16.28 21.53 -18.93
N PRO A 515 16.76 21.96 -17.74
CA PRO A 515 17.30 23.31 -17.56
C PRO A 515 18.42 23.68 -18.54
N ARG A 516 19.30 22.73 -18.89
CA ARG A 516 20.35 22.93 -19.90
C ARG A 516 19.76 23.18 -21.28
N VAL A 517 18.69 22.46 -21.65
CA VAL A 517 17.97 22.67 -22.91
C VAL A 517 17.32 24.05 -22.96
N VAL A 518 16.65 24.48 -21.88
CA VAL A 518 16.07 25.83 -21.77
C VAL A 518 17.16 26.88 -21.95
N ALA A 519 18.30 26.72 -21.26
CA ALA A 519 19.39 27.68 -21.34
C ALA A 519 19.98 27.81 -22.76
N ALA A 520 20.00 26.71 -23.52
CA ALA A 520 20.50 26.71 -24.90
C ALA A 520 19.53 27.37 -25.89
N HIS A 521 18.23 27.17 -25.74
CA HIS A 521 17.23 27.65 -26.71
C HIS A 521 16.63 28.99 -26.33
N PHE A 522 16.36 29.21 -25.06
CA PHE A 522 15.67 30.37 -24.53
C PHE A 522 16.57 31.16 -23.57
N PRO A 523 17.74 31.66 -24.02
CA PRO A 523 18.65 32.41 -23.13
C PRO A 523 17.99 33.68 -22.56
N GLY A 524 17.01 34.25 -23.27
CA GLY A 524 16.25 35.42 -22.82
C GLY A 524 15.30 35.19 -21.64
N THR A 525 14.99 33.93 -21.29
CA THR A 525 14.12 33.60 -20.13
C THR A 525 14.93 33.31 -18.86
N LEU A 526 16.26 33.35 -18.92
CA LEU A 526 17.13 33.02 -17.80
C LEU A 526 17.27 34.19 -16.83
N SER A 527 17.37 33.87 -15.54
CA SER A 527 17.66 34.86 -14.51
C SER A 527 19.12 35.33 -14.60
N PRO A 528 19.46 36.54 -14.11
CA PRO A 528 20.83 37.05 -14.15
C PRO A 528 21.86 36.13 -13.48
N SER A 529 21.46 35.44 -12.40
CA SER A 529 22.33 34.50 -11.68
C SER A 529 22.63 33.23 -12.49
N VAL A 530 21.65 32.73 -13.25
CA VAL A 530 21.86 31.59 -14.17
C VAL A 530 22.75 32.02 -15.34
N GLN A 531 22.53 33.22 -15.89
CA GLN A 531 23.36 33.74 -16.98
C GLN A 531 24.82 33.93 -16.56
N GLU A 532 25.06 34.42 -15.34
CA GLU A 532 26.41 34.55 -14.78
C GLU A 532 27.12 33.20 -14.68
N ARG A 533 26.43 32.15 -14.23
CA ARG A 533 26.98 30.78 -14.19
C ARG A 533 27.38 30.28 -15.58
N ILE A 534 26.49 30.44 -16.56
CA ILE A 534 26.77 30.04 -17.94
C ILE A 534 27.99 30.78 -18.48
N ASN A 535 28.08 32.09 -18.22
CA ASN A 535 29.24 32.90 -18.63
C ASN A 535 30.56 32.44 -17.97
N ASN A 536 30.48 31.82 -16.79
CA ASN A 536 31.61 31.21 -16.08
C ASN A 536 31.91 29.77 -16.53
N ASN A 537 31.28 29.27 -17.61
CA ASN A 537 31.32 27.87 -18.04
C ASN A 537 30.82 26.87 -16.99
N GLU A 538 29.91 27.30 -16.11
CA GLU A 538 29.26 26.44 -15.12
C GLU A 538 27.91 25.92 -15.66
N HIS A 539 27.43 24.82 -15.06
CA HIS A 539 26.11 24.29 -15.38
C HIS A 539 25.00 25.30 -14.97
N PRO A 540 23.92 25.48 -15.78
CA PRO A 540 22.87 26.48 -15.52
C PRO A 540 22.20 26.34 -14.15
N VAL A 541 22.10 25.11 -13.66
CA VAL A 541 21.62 24.78 -12.32
C VAL A 541 22.77 24.20 -11.51
N MET A 542 22.76 24.44 -10.21
CA MET A 542 23.71 23.81 -9.29
C MET A 542 23.51 22.29 -9.26
N THR A 543 24.57 21.56 -9.54
CA THR A 543 24.61 20.10 -9.45
C THR A 543 24.50 19.63 -8.00
N LEU A 544 24.07 18.39 -7.79
CA LEU A 544 23.96 17.82 -6.44
C LEU A 544 25.31 17.83 -5.70
N GLU A 545 26.42 17.63 -6.41
CA GLU A 545 27.77 17.65 -5.85
C GLU A 545 28.18 19.07 -5.41
N GLU A 546 27.85 20.10 -6.20
CA GLU A 546 28.04 21.49 -5.79
C GLU A 546 27.20 21.82 -4.55
N MET A 547 25.94 21.35 -4.50
CA MET A 547 25.03 21.56 -3.36
C MET A 547 25.55 20.89 -2.09
N GLU A 548 26.07 19.68 -2.17
CA GLU A 548 26.64 18.94 -1.03
C GLU A 548 27.90 19.61 -0.47
N ASN A 549 28.67 20.27 -1.34
CA ASN A 549 29.90 20.98 -0.98
C ASN A 549 29.67 22.43 -0.50
N LEU A 550 28.42 22.89 -0.42
CA LEU A 550 28.11 24.23 0.08
C LEU A 550 28.44 24.38 1.58
N PRO A 551 29.07 25.49 1.99
CA PRO A 551 29.31 25.75 3.41
C PRO A 551 28.00 25.92 4.18
N ARG A 552 27.91 25.43 5.43
CA ARG A 552 26.68 25.44 6.26
C ARG A 552 26.01 26.82 6.44
N ASN A 553 26.74 27.90 6.19
CA ASN A 553 26.30 29.28 6.29
C ASN A 553 26.09 29.96 4.92
N TRP A 554 26.05 29.20 3.82
CA TRP A 554 25.92 29.73 2.45
C TRP A 554 24.68 30.60 2.27
N HIS A 555 23.54 30.20 2.85
CA HIS A 555 22.31 30.99 2.84
C HIS A 555 22.37 32.28 3.69
N ARG A 556 23.36 32.46 4.57
CA ARG A 556 23.42 33.58 5.53
C ARG A 556 24.31 34.76 5.13
N ARG A 557 25.12 34.66 4.07
CA ARG A 557 26.06 35.74 3.70
C ARG A 557 26.16 35.96 2.20
N GLY A 558 25.33 36.85 1.69
CA GLY A 558 25.65 37.63 0.49
C GLY A 558 26.48 38.86 0.88
N HIS A 559 27.64 39.05 0.25
CA HIS A 559 28.29 40.36 0.20
C HIS A 559 27.32 41.31 -0.53
N LYS A 560 26.80 42.35 0.15
CA LYS A 560 25.80 43.34 -0.34
C LYS A 560 24.31 43.06 -0.07
N GLY A 561 23.96 42.28 0.96
CA GLY A 561 22.60 42.30 1.52
C GLY A 561 21.49 41.71 0.66
N HIS A 562 21.81 40.94 -0.38
CA HIS A 562 20.86 40.05 -1.06
C HIS A 562 21.09 38.61 -0.56
N GLU A 563 20.02 37.88 -0.26
CA GLU A 563 20.10 36.44 -0.01
C GLU A 563 20.63 35.75 -1.29
N ARG A 564 21.57 34.81 -1.13
CA ARG A 564 22.02 33.97 -2.25
C ARG A 564 20.94 32.93 -2.51
N GLU A 565 20.12 33.17 -3.53
CA GLU A 565 19.12 32.21 -3.99
C GLU A 565 19.78 31.11 -4.83
N VAL A 566 19.27 29.89 -4.70
CA VAL A 566 19.68 28.78 -5.57
C VAL A 566 19.19 29.12 -6.99
N PRO A 567 20.05 29.08 -8.02
CA PRO A 567 19.62 29.35 -9.39
C PRO A 567 18.56 28.33 -9.81
N VAL A 568 17.36 28.82 -10.13
CA VAL A 568 16.24 28.03 -10.65
C VAL A 568 15.99 28.43 -12.09
N VAL A 569 15.76 27.45 -12.96
CA VAL A 569 15.38 27.64 -14.37
C VAL A 569 13.92 27.27 -14.52
N ASP A 570 13.12 28.19 -15.02
CA ASP A 570 11.73 27.91 -15.39
C ASP A 570 11.68 27.01 -16.64
N LEU A 571 10.94 25.91 -16.54
CA LEU A 571 10.80 24.92 -17.61
C LEU A 571 9.60 25.20 -18.53
N ALA A 572 8.73 26.17 -18.18
CA ALA A 572 7.58 26.53 -19.01
C ALA A 572 7.89 26.78 -20.50
N PRO A 573 9.04 27.40 -20.89
CA PRO A 573 9.40 27.60 -22.30
C PRO A 573 9.53 26.31 -23.13
N LEU A 574 9.75 25.15 -22.50
CA LEU A 574 9.83 23.86 -23.19
C LEU A 574 8.53 23.48 -23.91
N THR A 575 7.39 24.06 -23.51
CA THR A 575 6.12 23.86 -24.21
C THR A 575 6.08 24.49 -25.61
N GLN A 576 6.99 25.43 -25.91
CA GLN A 576 7.10 26.13 -27.20
C GLN A 576 8.03 25.41 -28.19
N LEU A 577 8.57 24.27 -27.77
CA LEU A 577 9.39 23.39 -28.58
C LEU A 577 8.51 22.43 -29.37
N ARG A 578 8.91 22.11 -30.60
CA ARG A 578 8.21 21.13 -31.44
C ARG A 578 9.21 20.23 -32.16
N ASN A 579 8.93 18.94 -32.20
CA ASN A 579 9.68 17.96 -32.97
C ASN A 579 9.40 18.13 -34.47
N ASP A 580 10.45 18.25 -35.27
CA ASP A 580 10.43 18.52 -36.71
C ASP A 580 10.11 17.26 -37.54
N LEU A 581 10.32 16.05 -36.99
CA LEU A 581 10.08 14.80 -37.72
C LEU A 581 8.61 14.41 -37.77
N ASP A 582 7.87 14.67 -36.70
CA ASP A 582 6.45 14.29 -36.56
C ASP A 582 5.52 15.46 -36.22
N GLY A 583 6.06 16.66 -36.06
CA GLY A 583 5.31 17.87 -35.75
C GLY A 583 4.72 17.90 -34.33
N GLN A 584 5.08 16.96 -33.45
CA GLN A 584 4.53 16.89 -32.10
C GLN A 584 5.21 17.92 -31.18
N GLU A 585 4.42 18.51 -30.28
CA GLU A 585 4.91 19.50 -29.33
C GLU A 585 5.69 18.84 -28.19
N GLY A 586 6.69 19.56 -27.68
CA GLY A 586 7.50 19.19 -26.52
C GLY A 586 8.68 18.26 -26.84
N ILE A 587 9.45 17.98 -25.79
CA ILE A 587 10.56 17.03 -25.76
C ILE A 587 10.01 15.61 -25.59
N ARG A 588 10.53 14.64 -26.32
CA ARG A 588 10.07 13.24 -26.23
C ARG A 588 11.01 12.37 -25.39
N LEU A 589 10.46 11.79 -24.32
CA LEU A 589 11.09 10.76 -23.48
C LEU A 589 10.47 9.39 -23.80
N CYS A 590 11.28 8.49 -24.35
CA CYS A 590 10.83 7.19 -24.78
C CYS A 590 11.17 6.06 -23.80
N PHE A 591 10.31 5.04 -23.76
CA PHE A 591 10.52 3.78 -23.06
C PHE A 591 10.34 2.60 -24.02
N GLY A 592 11.25 1.62 -23.98
CA GLY A 592 11.15 0.35 -24.71
C GLY A 592 10.93 -0.81 -23.75
N LYS A 593 11.92 -1.71 -23.65
CA LYS A 593 11.90 -2.88 -22.75
C LYS A 593 11.69 -2.57 -21.26
N GLU A 594 11.87 -1.31 -20.86
CA GLU A 594 11.71 -0.83 -19.48
C GLU A 594 10.36 -0.12 -19.20
N TRP A 595 9.36 -0.31 -20.07
CA TRP A 595 8.00 0.24 -19.92
C TRP A 595 7.34 -0.08 -18.56
N HIS A 596 7.77 -1.13 -17.86
CA HIS A 596 7.20 -1.57 -16.58
C HIS A 596 7.87 -0.90 -15.36
N ARG A 597 8.84 0.01 -15.55
CA ARG A 597 9.59 0.68 -14.48
C ARG A 597 9.14 2.12 -14.22
N PHE A 598 7.84 2.31 -14.01
CA PHE A 598 7.23 3.58 -13.63
C PHE A 598 7.42 4.75 -14.63
N PRO A 599 7.10 4.57 -15.93
CA PRO A 599 7.01 5.69 -16.87
C PRO A 599 5.77 6.53 -16.52
N THR A 600 5.95 7.70 -15.90
CA THR A 600 4.84 8.56 -15.52
C THR A 600 5.04 10.02 -15.85
N HIS A 601 3.95 10.69 -16.22
CA HIS A 601 3.88 12.14 -16.38
C HIS A 601 3.91 12.89 -15.04
N PHE A 602 3.69 12.22 -13.90
CA PHE A 602 3.77 12.86 -12.57
C PHE A 602 5.19 13.27 -12.15
N LEU A 603 6.22 12.60 -12.69
CA LEU A 603 7.63 12.85 -12.38
C LEU A 603 8.39 13.50 -13.54
N VAL A 604 7.73 13.70 -14.68
CA VAL A 604 8.27 14.37 -15.85
C VAL A 604 7.77 15.81 -15.87
N PRO A 605 8.65 16.82 -16.04
CA PRO A 605 8.22 18.22 -16.07
C PRO A 605 7.34 18.59 -17.26
N ASP A 606 6.73 19.76 -17.16
CA ASP A 606 5.91 20.33 -18.22
C ASP A 606 6.74 20.58 -19.48
N GLY A 607 6.20 20.20 -20.65
CA GLY A 607 6.89 20.30 -21.94
C GLY A 607 7.69 19.07 -22.33
N ALA A 608 7.74 18.03 -21.49
CA ALA A 608 8.23 16.71 -21.87
C ALA A 608 7.09 15.67 -21.91
N ARG A 609 7.02 14.90 -23.00
CA ARG A 609 6.07 13.83 -23.27
C ARG A 609 6.70 12.47 -23.03
N VAL A 610 5.92 11.53 -22.52
CA VAL A 610 6.35 10.13 -22.38
C VAL A 610 5.69 9.27 -23.45
N ASP A 611 6.48 8.50 -24.19
CA ASP A 611 5.98 7.60 -25.24
C ASP A 611 6.69 6.23 -25.22
N PHE A 612 6.16 5.28 -25.97
CA PHE A 612 6.72 3.94 -26.09
C PHE A 612 7.34 3.71 -27.46
N ILE A 613 8.52 3.11 -27.50
CA ILE A 613 9.06 2.48 -28.71
C ILE A 613 8.71 1.00 -28.72
N ARG A 614 8.66 0.40 -29.90
CA ARG A 614 8.40 -1.04 -30.04
C ARG A 614 9.50 -1.84 -29.32
N SER A 615 9.11 -2.84 -28.54
CA SER A 615 10.00 -3.77 -27.82
C SER A 615 9.60 -5.22 -28.08
N GLU A 616 10.16 -6.22 -27.40
CA GLU A 616 9.71 -7.62 -27.52
C GLU A 616 8.42 -7.92 -26.75
N PHE A 617 7.89 -6.94 -26.02
CA PHE A 617 6.57 -7.05 -25.39
C PHE A 617 5.47 -7.15 -26.46
N ARG A 618 4.51 -8.06 -26.22
CA ARG A 618 3.38 -8.37 -27.13
C ARG A 618 2.01 -8.26 -26.44
N GLY A 619 1.98 -7.65 -25.25
CA GLY A 619 0.73 -7.34 -24.55
C GLY A 619 0.24 -5.94 -24.89
N ILE A 620 -0.91 -5.56 -24.35
CA ILE A 620 -1.46 -4.22 -24.55
C ILE A 620 -0.73 -3.21 -23.64
N LEU A 621 -0.16 -2.17 -24.24
CA LEU A 621 0.33 -0.99 -23.51
C LEU A 621 -0.80 0.03 -23.32
N PRO A 622 -0.69 1.02 -22.43
CA PRO A 622 -1.68 2.09 -22.39
C PRO A 622 -1.48 3.06 -23.58
N LYS A 623 -2.53 3.83 -23.89
CA LYS A 623 -2.55 4.85 -24.94
C LYS A 623 -2.84 6.21 -24.31
N HIS A 624 -2.35 7.31 -24.85
CA HIS A 624 -2.69 8.63 -24.33
C HIS A 624 -4.21 8.87 -24.30
N PHE A 625 -4.71 9.60 -23.28
CA PHE A 625 -6.11 10.04 -23.28
C PHE A 625 -6.40 10.88 -24.53
N ALA A 626 -7.46 10.53 -25.25
CA ALA A 626 -7.92 11.28 -26.41
C ALA A 626 -8.69 12.53 -26.02
N VAL A 627 -8.83 13.37 -27.02
CA VAL A 627 -9.58 14.60 -27.01
C VAL A 627 -10.61 14.47 -28.11
N PRO A 628 -11.92 14.51 -27.80
CA PRO A 628 -12.91 14.51 -28.85
C PRO A 628 -12.79 15.81 -29.67
N PRO A 629 -12.90 15.75 -31.00
CA PRO A 629 -12.93 16.95 -31.83
C PRO A 629 -14.10 17.86 -31.42
N VAL A 630 -13.88 19.17 -31.53
CA VAL A 630 -14.90 20.19 -31.24
C VAL A 630 -16.09 19.99 -32.19
N GLY A 631 -17.22 19.48 -31.69
CA GLY A 631 -18.46 19.41 -32.47
C GLY A 631 -19.39 18.21 -32.21
N ASP A 632 -18.96 17.18 -31.49
CA ASP A 632 -19.85 16.02 -31.25
C ASP A 632 -20.98 16.34 -30.26
N PRO A 633 -22.24 15.96 -30.56
CA PRO A 633 -23.37 16.20 -29.68
C PRO A 633 -23.23 15.41 -28.38
N MET A 634 -22.95 16.12 -27.29
CA MET A 634 -22.88 15.55 -25.94
C MET A 634 -24.24 14.97 -25.48
N PRO A 635 -24.28 13.82 -24.77
CA PRO A 635 -25.51 13.21 -24.25
C PRO A 635 -26.33 14.15 -23.34
N ARG A 636 -27.66 13.94 -23.25
CA ARG A 636 -28.61 14.75 -22.45
C ARG A 636 -28.21 14.99 -20.98
N LEU A 637 -27.39 14.12 -20.38
CA LEU A 637 -26.90 14.28 -18.99
C LEU A 637 -25.98 15.50 -18.82
N ASP A 638 -25.35 15.97 -19.91
CA ASP A 638 -24.39 17.07 -19.90
C ASP A 638 -24.99 18.45 -19.68
N GLY A 639 -26.25 18.66 -20.05
CA GLY A 639 -26.96 19.93 -19.84
C GLY A 639 -27.33 20.19 -18.37
N VAL A 640 -27.31 19.17 -17.50
CA VAL A 640 -27.81 19.27 -16.11
C VAL A 640 -26.71 19.06 -15.06
N LEU A 641 -25.84 18.06 -15.24
CA LEU A 641 -24.79 17.70 -14.27
C LEU A 641 -23.38 17.72 -14.86
N GLY A 642 -23.22 18.18 -16.11
CA GLY A 642 -21.92 18.22 -16.78
C GLY A 642 -20.87 19.09 -16.09
N TRP A 643 -21.29 20.09 -15.30
CA TRP A 643 -20.40 20.93 -14.49
C TRP A 643 -19.76 20.17 -13.31
N ALA A 644 -20.39 19.09 -12.85
CA ALA A 644 -19.93 18.33 -11.69
C ALA A 644 -18.73 17.41 -12.00
N TRP A 645 -18.40 17.21 -13.28
CA TRP A 645 -17.24 16.42 -13.72
C TRP A 645 -16.51 17.12 -14.89
N PRO A 646 -15.58 18.05 -14.60
CA PRO A 646 -14.89 18.85 -15.62
C PRO A 646 -14.12 18.03 -16.67
N TRP A 647 -13.63 16.84 -16.31
CA TRP A 647 -12.83 15.97 -17.18
C TRP A 647 -13.64 15.11 -18.15
N LYS A 648 -14.94 15.37 -18.27
CA LYS A 648 -15.86 14.57 -19.10
C LYS A 648 -15.44 14.43 -20.56
N ALA A 649 -14.78 15.44 -21.14
CA ALA A 649 -14.33 15.40 -22.53
C ALA A 649 -13.33 14.24 -22.76
N SER A 650 -12.35 14.07 -21.87
CA SER A 650 -11.36 12.99 -21.96
C SER A 650 -11.90 11.67 -21.41
N THR A 651 -12.58 11.71 -20.26
CA THR A 651 -13.02 10.48 -19.56
C THR A 651 -14.15 9.73 -20.27
N ARG A 652 -14.89 10.40 -21.15
CA ARG A 652 -15.98 9.81 -21.96
C ARG A 652 -15.60 9.59 -23.42
N ALA A 653 -14.41 10.01 -23.83
CA ALA A 653 -13.93 9.77 -25.19
C ALA A 653 -13.78 8.26 -25.43
N LEU A 654 -14.41 7.77 -26.49
CA LEU A 654 -14.16 6.43 -26.99
C LEU A 654 -12.93 6.49 -27.90
N GLN A 655 -11.99 5.58 -27.67
CA GLN A 655 -10.81 5.41 -28.50
C GLN A 655 -10.83 4.00 -29.09
N ASP A 656 -10.50 3.90 -30.37
CA ASP A 656 -10.26 2.62 -31.03
C ASP A 656 -8.93 1.99 -30.55
N GLY A 657 -8.80 0.68 -30.77
CA GLY A 657 -7.58 -0.07 -30.43
C GLY A 657 -7.49 -0.49 -28.96
N PHE A 658 -8.59 -0.52 -28.21
CA PHE A 658 -8.64 -1.18 -26.90
C PHE A 658 -9.24 -2.59 -27.01
N ASN A 659 -8.66 -3.53 -26.26
CA ASN A 659 -9.14 -4.90 -26.17
C ASN A 659 -9.02 -5.43 -24.72
N ASP A 660 -9.91 -6.34 -24.30
CA ASP A 660 -9.91 -7.00 -22.98
C ASP A 660 -9.18 -8.36 -23.01
N LEU A 661 -8.35 -8.59 -24.02
CA LEU A 661 -7.64 -9.85 -24.27
C LEU A 661 -6.12 -9.71 -24.17
N ASN A 662 -5.62 -8.56 -23.69
CA ASN A 662 -4.20 -8.25 -23.58
C ASN A 662 -3.43 -8.47 -24.91
N ARG A 663 -4.06 -8.17 -26.04
CA ARG A 663 -3.41 -8.26 -27.36
C ARG A 663 -2.63 -6.98 -27.65
N GLU A 664 -1.46 -7.16 -28.25
CA GLU A 664 -0.67 -6.04 -28.78
C GLU A 664 -1.49 -5.19 -29.75
N GLU A 665 -1.27 -3.89 -29.67
CA GLU A 665 -1.88 -2.89 -30.54
C GLU A 665 -0.76 -1.94 -30.98
N GLU A 666 -0.54 -1.82 -32.29
CA GLU A 666 0.66 -1.15 -32.82
C GLU A 666 0.57 0.39 -32.82
N ASP A 667 -0.63 0.95 -32.61
CA ASP A 667 -0.91 2.39 -32.63
C ASP A 667 -0.40 3.17 -31.39
N ARG A 668 0.31 2.48 -30.48
CA ARG A 668 0.88 3.04 -29.24
C ARG A 668 2.38 3.33 -29.35
N TYR A 669 3.01 2.87 -30.44
CA TYR A 669 4.44 2.99 -30.62
C TYR A 669 4.80 4.21 -31.45
N VAL A 670 5.93 4.80 -31.13
CA VAL A 670 6.57 5.86 -31.93
C VAL A 670 7.87 5.33 -32.53
N ASP A 671 8.31 5.95 -33.62
CA ASP A 671 9.61 5.65 -34.20
C ASP A 671 10.71 6.15 -33.25
N ILE A 672 11.74 5.32 -33.04
CA ILE A 672 12.86 5.69 -32.17
C ILE A 672 13.59 6.95 -32.64
N ALA A 673 13.58 7.24 -33.95
CA ALA A 673 14.17 8.44 -34.51
C ALA A 673 13.52 9.73 -34.00
N THR A 674 12.28 9.68 -33.49
CA THR A 674 11.59 10.85 -32.92
C THR A 674 11.88 11.05 -31.42
N CYS A 675 12.61 10.12 -30.78
CA CYS A 675 12.94 10.20 -29.37
C CYS A 675 14.16 11.09 -29.11
N ASP A 676 13.99 12.12 -28.29
CA ASP A 676 15.11 12.97 -27.84
C ASP A 676 15.87 12.32 -26.68
N TYR A 677 15.13 11.65 -25.80
CA TYR A 677 15.65 10.89 -24.68
C TYR A 677 15.09 9.47 -24.66
N LEU A 678 15.88 8.54 -24.13
CA LEU A 678 15.49 7.14 -24.01
C LEU A 678 15.89 6.60 -22.63
N VAL A 679 14.97 5.93 -21.95
CA VAL A 679 15.29 5.12 -20.76
C VAL A 679 15.52 3.68 -21.20
N ASP A 680 16.75 3.21 -21.02
CA ASP A 680 17.18 1.88 -21.46
C ASP A 680 17.92 1.12 -20.36
N SER A 681 17.79 -0.19 -20.34
CA SER A 681 18.64 -1.06 -19.53
C SER A 681 19.69 -1.76 -20.38
N ASP A 682 20.95 -1.65 -19.96
CA ASP A 682 22.04 -2.40 -20.57
C ASP A 682 22.51 -3.55 -19.68
N HIS A 683 22.68 -4.72 -20.30
CA HIS A 683 23.11 -5.95 -19.64
C HIS A 683 24.40 -6.48 -20.27
N PRO A 684 25.56 -5.82 -20.11
CA PRO A 684 26.81 -6.21 -20.78
C PRO A 684 27.19 -7.67 -20.58
N HIS A 685 27.01 -8.20 -19.36
CA HIS A 685 27.38 -9.57 -19.01
C HIS A 685 26.55 -10.64 -19.72
N ARG A 686 25.34 -10.32 -20.21
CA ARG A 686 24.52 -11.27 -20.97
C ARG A 686 25.04 -11.51 -22.39
N TYR A 687 25.85 -10.58 -22.91
CA TYR A 687 26.35 -10.58 -24.28
C TYR A 687 27.88 -10.76 -24.36
N ALA A 688 28.51 -11.14 -23.25
CA ALA A 688 29.96 -11.33 -23.17
C ALA A 688 30.47 -12.49 -24.04
N ASP A 689 29.58 -13.42 -24.41
CA ASP A 689 29.83 -14.55 -25.29
C ASP A 689 29.66 -14.22 -26.80
N GLY A 690 29.33 -12.97 -27.13
CA GLY A 690 29.05 -12.54 -28.49
C GLY A 690 27.62 -12.81 -28.96
N SER A 691 26.72 -13.24 -28.06
CA SER A 691 25.29 -13.33 -28.37
C SER A 691 24.73 -11.97 -28.78
N LYS A 692 23.78 -11.97 -29.72
CA LYS A 692 23.15 -10.74 -30.21
C LYS A 692 21.88 -10.43 -29.40
N PRO A 693 21.62 -9.14 -29.09
CA PRO A 693 20.35 -8.74 -28.50
C PRO A 693 19.18 -9.02 -29.44
N ALA A 694 17.98 -9.04 -28.90
CA ALA A 694 16.76 -9.18 -29.71
C ALA A 694 16.63 -7.98 -30.67
N PRO A 695 16.06 -8.17 -31.88
CA PRO A 695 16.00 -7.11 -32.88
C PRO A 695 15.28 -5.83 -32.42
N LEU A 696 14.24 -5.96 -31.59
CA LEU A 696 13.47 -4.82 -31.07
C LEU A 696 14.00 -4.30 -29.72
N GLU A 697 15.03 -4.93 -29.16
CA GLU A 697 15.63 -4.55 -27.88
C GLU A 697 17.16 -4.50 -27.96
N PRO A 698 17.73 -3.71 -28.90
CA PRO A 698 19.17 -3.55 -28.99
C PRO A 698 19.74 -2.88 -27.73
N ARG A 699 21.07 -2.88 -27.65
CA ARG A 699 21.81 -2.26 -26.54
C ARG A 699 22.02 -0.77 -26.81
N TYR A 700 20.96 0.03 -26.66
CA TYR A 700 21.02 1.46 -26.98
C TYR A 700 22.12 2.19 -26.20
N ALA A 701 22.32 1.85 -24.92
CA ALA A 701 23.38 2.48 -24.12
C ALA A 701 24.82 2.14 -24.59
N ALA A 702 24.99 1.13 -25.44
CA ALA A 702 26.28 0.76 -26.03
C ALA A 702 26.53 1.40 -27.41
N ALA A 703 25.49 1.94 -28.06
CA ALA A 703 25.56 2.60 -29.37
C ALA A 703 25.95 4.08 -29.21
N SER A 704 27.22 4.34 -28.89
CA SER A 704 27.73 5.69 -28.60
C SER A 704 27.72 6.66 -29.79
N ASP A 705 27.55 6.13 -30.99
CA ASP A 705 27.36 6.89 -32.23
C ASP A 705 25.95 7.49 -32.34
N GLU A 706 24.94 6.89 -31.69
CA GLU A 706 23.54 7.35 -31.70
C GLU A 706 23.07 7.91 -30.36
N TRP A 707 23.63 7.43 -29.24
CA TRP A 707 23.16 7.74 -27.89
C TRP A 707 24.30 8.10 -26.94
N GLU A 708 24.12 9.23 -26.26
CA GLU A 708 24.98 9.69 -25.17
C GLU A 708 24.38 9.27 -23.82
N ARG A 709 25.23 8.75 -22.95
CA ARG A 709 24.83 8.29 -21.61
C ARG A 709 24.86 9.47 -20.63
N LEU A 710 23.70 9.96 -20.20
CA LEU A 710 23.62 11.07 -19.24
C LEU A 710 23.77 10.61 -17.79
N LEU A 711 22.97 9.62 -17.39
CA LEU A 711 23.02 9.06 -16.05
C LEU A 711 22.69 7.58 -16.09
N CYS A 712 23.51 6.75 -15.45
CA CYS A 712 23.26 5.32 -15.31
C CYS A 712 23.28 4.91 -13.85
N ARG A 713 22.36 4.02 -13.47
CA ARG A 713 22.24 3.48 -12.11
C ARG A 713 22.26 1.96 -12.12
N PRO A 714 22.92 1.32 -11.14
CA PRO A 714 22.99 -0.14 -11.09
C PRO A 714 21.62 -0.76 -10.79
N LEU A 715 21.27 -1.78 -11.55
CA LEU A 715 20.05 -2.56 -11.41
C LEU A 715 20.42 -4.04 -11.25
N LEU A 716 19.89 -4.72 -10.23
CA LEU A 716 20.21 -6.13 -9.99
C LEU A 716 19.60 -7.03 -11.07
N ASP A 717 20.43 -7.78 -11.79
CA ASP A 717 19.98 -8.75 -12.79
C ASP A 717 19.62 -10.08 -12.10
N LEU A 718 18.33 -10.27 -11.79
CA LEU A 718 17.86 -11.42 -11.03
C LEU A 718 18.15 -12.78 -11.71
N PRO A 719 17.90 -12.97 -13.02
CA PRO A 719 18.30 -14.18 -13.72
C PRO A 719 19.81 -14.45 -13.70
N ALA A 720 20.63 -13.45 -14.02
CA ALA A 720 22.08 -13.62 -14.10
C ALA A 720 22.76 -13.77 -12.73
N SER A 721 22.06 -13.38 -11.66
CA SER A 721 22.51 -13.57 -10.26
C SER A 721 22.12 -14.94 -9.68
N ARG A 722 21.69 -15.91 -10.50
CA ARG A 722 21.48 -17.30 -10.07
C ARG A 722 22.82 -18.03 -10.10
N ALA A 723 23.09 -18.83 -9.08
CA ALA A 723 24.22 -19.76 -9.14
C ALA A 723 24.00 -20.80 -10.25
N ASP A 724 25.08 -21.24 -10.87
CA ASP A 724 25.05 -22.24 -11.94
C ASP A 724 24.31 -23.51 -11.53
N ALA A 725 23.67 -24.17 -12.51
CA ALA A 725 22.98 -25.42 -12.28
C ALA A 725 23.92 -26.51 -11.70
N ALA A 726 25.20 -26.51 -12.07
CA ALA A 726 26.22 -27.41 -11.55
C ALA A 726 26.79 -27.01 -10.17
N ALA A 727 26.46 -25.82 -9.66
CA ALA A 727 27.02 -25.33 -8.40
C ALA A 727 26.57 -26.17 -7.19
N SER A 728 27.43 -26.22 -6.16
CA SER A 728 27.12 -26.91 -4.91
C SER A 728 25.87 -26.33 -4.23
N LYS A 729 25.19 -27.13 -3.41
CA LYS A 729 24.02 -26.67 -2.64
C LYS A 729 24.33 -25.43 -1.79
N LEU A 730 25.53 -25.36 -1.22
CA LEU A 730 25.98 -24.22 -0.42
C LEU A 730 26.16 -22.97 -1.27
N ALA A 731 26.74 -23.08 -2.47
CA ALA A 731 26.89 -21.97 -3.41
C ALA A 731 25.52 -21.43 -3.88
N LYS A 732 24.58 -22.34 -4.20
CA LYS A 732 23.20 -21.98 -4.55
C LYS A 732 22.49 -21.26 -3.41
N LEU A 733 22.66 -21.72 -2.17
CA LEU A 733 22.11 -21.06 -0.99
C LEU A 733 22.72 -19.66 -0.79
N ARG A 734 24.04 -19.52 -0.90
CA ARG A 734 24.72 -18.22 -0.77
C ARG A 734 24.25 -17.22 -1.81
N ALA A 735 24.17 -17.61 -3.09
CA ALA A 735 23.65 -16.74 -4.15
C ALA A 735 22.19 -16.35 -3.92
N THR A 736 21.37 -17.27 -3.41
CA THR A 736 19.97 -16.97 -3.08
C THR A 736 19.86 -15.96 -1.93
N ILE A 737 20.68 -16.10 -0.88
CA ILE A 737 20.69 -15.17 0.25
C ILE A 737 21.19 -13.80 -0.20
N GLU A 738 22.28 -13.72 -0.97
CA GLU A 738 22.85 -12.45 -1.45
C GLU A 738 21.93 -11.70 -2.42
N ARG A 739 21.08 -12.42 -3.17
CA ARG A 739 20.05 -11.82 -4.03
C ARG A 739 18.83 -11.35 -3.22
N ALA A 740 18.48 -12.09 -2.18
CA ALA A 740 17.29 -11.81 -1.37
C ALA A 740 17.52 -10.70 -0.32
N PHE A 741 18.72 -10.63 0.26
CA PHE A 741 19.02 -9.85 1.45
C PHE A 741 20.32 -9.05 1.28
N TRP A 742 20.33 -7.83 1.83
CA TRP A 742 21.53 -7.02 1.88
C TRP A 742 22.52 -7.62 2.87
N LEU A 743 23.74 -7.86 2.39
CA LEU A 743 24.85 -8.37 3.20
C LEU A 743 25.97 -7.33 3.27
N PRO A 744 26.61 -7.15 4.45
CA PRO A 744 27.87 -6.41 4.56
C PRO A 744 28.92 -7.00 3.61
N GLN A 745 29.79 -6.15 3.07
CA GLN A 745 30.79 -6.54 2.04
C GLN A 745 31.59 -7.80 2.40
N ARG A 746 32.03 -7.94 3.65
CA ARG A 746 32.78 -9.13 4.13
C ARG A 746 32.05 -10.47 4.02
N PHE A 747 30.72 -10.45 3.89
CA PHE A 747 29.87 -11.65 3.78
C PHE A 747 29.30 -11.86 2.38
N ARG A 748 29.61 -10.95 1.43
CA ARG A 748 29.17 -11.08 0.04
C ARG A 748 29.97 -12.17 -0.65
N ALA A 749 29.28 -13.02 -1.40
CA ALA A 749 29.91 -14.03 -2.24
C ALA A 749 30.25 -13.48 -3.63
N GLY A 750 29.83 -12.26 -3.96
CA GLY A 750 30.08 -11.63 -5.25
C GLY A 750 29.27 -12.26 -6.38
N THR A 751 28.15 -12.91 -6.04
CA THR A 751 27.33 -13.66 -7.00
C THR A 751 26.31 -12.78 -7.74
N ASN A 752 26.00 -11.60 -7.19
CA ASN A 752 25.09 -10.66 -7.80
C ASN A 752 25.71 -10.04 -9.06
N ARG A 753 24.99 -10.12 -10.18
CA ARG A 753 25.29 -9.43 -11.43
C ARG A 753 24.39 -8.21 -11.56
N TYR A 754 24.97 -7.09 -11.99
CA TYR A 754 24.27 -5.83 -12.12
C TYR A 754 24.21 -5.40 -13.59
N ALA A 755 23.03 -5.00 -14.02
CA ALA A 755 22.78 -4.23 -15.23
C ALA A 755 22.86 -2.73 -14.92
N GLU A 756 22.79 -1.90 -15.96
CA GLU A 756 22.73 -0.45 -15.82
C GLU A 756 21.44 0.07 -16.42
N LEU A 757 20.62 0.77 -15.61
CA LEU A 757 19.47 1.53 -16.12
C LEU A 757 19.95 2.95 -16.41
N CYS A 758 19.86 3.36 -17.67
CA CYS A 758 20.42 4.60 -18.18
C CYS A 758 19.35 5.53 -18.74
N LEU A 759 19.53 6.82 -18.48
CA LEU A 759 18.94 7.89 -19.27
C LEU A 759 19.91 8.25 -20.39
N LEU A 760 19.44 8.14 -21.62
CA LEU A 760 20.19 8.39 -22.83
C LEU A 760 19.67 9.64 -23.54
N ARG A 761 20.56 10.39 -24.19
CA ARG A 761 20.27 11.52 -25.07
C ARG A 761 20.71 11.19 -26.48
N THR A 762 19.94 11.57 -27.49
CA THR A 762 20.34 11.40 -28.89
C THR A 762 21.59 12.24 -29.23
N THR A 763 22.59 11.64 -29.89
CA THR A 763 23.83 12.32 -30.33
C THR A 763 23.68 13.03 -31.66
N ARG A 764 22.53 12.88 -32.36
CA ARG A 764 22.21 13.59 -33.61
C ARG A 764 22.02 15.12 -33.42
N SER A 765 22.53 15.65 -32.29
CA SER A 765 22.19 16.93 -31.67
C SER A 765 22.86 18.18 -32.24
N ASP A 766 23.68 18.10 -33.29
CA ASP A 766 24.20 19.31 -33.94
C ASP A 766 23.09 20.11 -34.67
N SER A 767 21.95 19.47 -34.91
CA SER A 767 20.66 20.12 -35.10
C SER A 767 19.65 19.35 -34.29
N LEU A 768 19.19 19.87 -33.16
CA LEU A 768 18.07 19.24 -32.46
C LEU A 768 16.93 18.99 -33.44
N THR A 769 16.30 17.81 -33.33
CA THR A 769 15.01 17.52 -33.95
C THR A 769 13.96 18.55 -33.58
N ILE A 770 14.21 19.33 -32.55
CA ILE A 770 13.29 20.25 -31.95
C ILE A 770 13.67 21.69 -32.33
N LYS A 771 12.70 22.45 -32.85
CA LYS A 771 12.83 23.89 -33.08
C LYS A 771 11.90 24.69 -32.19
N GLN A 772 12.29 25.94 -31.94
CA GLN A 772 11.37 26.94 -31.42
C GLN A 772 10.28 27.20 -32.46
N VAL A 773 9.04 27.23 -32.02
CA VAL A 773 7.94 27.73 -32.85
C VAL A 773 8.18 29.22 -33.09
N GLN A 774 8.50 29.60 -34.33
CA GLN A 774 8.54 31.03 -34.70
C GLN A 774 7.12 31.60 -34.50
N PRO A 775 6.95 32.73 -33.79
CA PRO A 775 5.65 33.35 -33.68
C PRO A 775 5.20 33.75 -35.09
N THR A 776 4.12 33.13 -35.58
CA THR A 776 3.42 33.62 -36.76
C THR A 776 2.97 35.05 -36.45
N VAL A 777 3.62 36.03 -37.06
CA VAL A 777 3.19 37.42 -37.03
C VAL A 777 1.77 37.46 -37.62
N ALA A 778 0.78 37.73 -36.77
CA ALA A 778 -0.58 38.07 -37.16
C ALA A 778 -0.97 39.36 -36.46
#